data_AF-A0A8D3A4W6-F1
#
_entry.id   AF-A0A8D3A4W6-F1
#
_cell.length_a   1.000
_cell.length_b   1.000
_cell.length_c   1.000
_cell.angle_alpha   90.00
_cell.angle_beta   90.00
_cell.angle_gamma   90.00
#
_symmetry.space_group_name_H-M   'P 1'
#
loop_
_entity.id
_entity.type
_entity.pdbx_description
1 polymer ?
#
loop_
_entity_poly.entity_id
_entity_poly.type
_entity_poly.pdbx_seq_one_letter_code
_entity_poly.pdbx_strand_id
1 'polypeptide(L)'
;MEEAEQSRYVAQLKAEFDSCDTTATGFLDQDELTALCRKLQLDAHLPPLLHTLLGGRSYARVNFQEFKEGFVSVLSRSLDFSTSEDDSSYLEPVVPEEVKPKFVKGAKRYGRRSRPDADPLTRDSEDSSLSRAEAADSSPGGVRRAKLRRSTSLESVESLKSDDEAGSQKPDFQSKGTSSIASSTGQEEVEEGGMPGGGGGGGGGGHVLTALCDHLGLQQLNTQELDSLLRKLDAGLDGRVSIRDFQKVLCGSAPISCSTPIRASLSLLEECSVRSTSPSLLTATVGQRVLSRLDDGSGCTSPERVIALWTEEGIRNSRDILQTLDFPLEERLSLADLTLALDNELLVGGNGLQQAALISYKNELQVVAEQACCERDKVRADLDLANQRNLKLVREVDDRHVTTETLNQSRIRELEQDFRDRLASLRSQSEQENEAQLQLAERERCSLQDELRLLRAQEAELQEDLCSVTQENSRLEDELSVVKLKLTEAQSSVNKLHRDMDQLLQHKVTLQTQQQTHNNRHTSTYTHQQTHINIHTNDELSSELLKSQKRDRKSRRSAGDANDATALSWTEPHTVNTVLDSVVSGPGVSIQTELALEQLKHNHNQELQQLHIQLDTQVNYYERSLELMRQSMEVERKDIAQVFKLEISELEENKAQAEQQVKQLKETLEKLQTEIQHGGGGGWGSEQERRVQWERAELEQNFAREIGNLVHKLSAEKDQLEAELQLKLDQEVMLVRLEEVRSENGALQERLSVLQQEVQNLEDDVAKKRRKLDETQREHERSREEEERLIRENSRCREEVLVLSSRNLQLSNDNAELSARLRGDQESVRMLQERLATVSKEQEEERATVRELVLFTPDPVHNWCCLLCLKRDAARADSALGLLHVQQAARQQQAGDGRQVEQLQRLLLEGQRRSQTLEDTLKLQAQQSSVMQEQYEKAAASLRQRTEDLETKLNGVRSVLQEKVQQLKDQLTKNAKSSSLLKDVYVENAQLMAALQVTEQRQKKAEKKNVALEEKVGALNKLLREIVPAALAT
;
A
#
# COMPACT_ATOMS: atom_id res chain seq x y z
N MET A 1 12.09 -11.14 -14.32
CA MET A 1 12.81 -12.22 -15.02
C MET A 1 13.57 -13.12 -14.05
N GLU A 2 14.06 -12.57 -12.92
CA GLU A 2 14.77 -13.33 -11.85
C GLU A 2 13.92 -14.37 -11.09
N GLU A 3 12.61 -14.15 -10.89
CA GLU A 3 11.74 -15.13 -10.20
C GLU A 3 11.63 -16.46 -10.96
N ALA A 4 11.70 -16.42 -12.29
CA ALA A 4 11.66 -17.62 -13.13
C ALA A 4 12.97 -18.42 -13.04
N GLU A 5 14.11 -17.76 -12.82
CA GLU A 5 15.42 -18.40 -12.66
C GLU A 5 15.59 -19.01 -11.26
N GLN A 6 15.14 -18.32 -10.20
CA GLN A 6 15.13 -18.86 -8.83
C GLN A 6 14.29 -20.13 -8.72
N SER A 7 13.16 -20.19 -9.42
CA SER A 7 12.30 -21.38 -9.47
C SER A 7 12.99 -22.59 -10.14
N ARG A 8 13.86 -22.35 -11.12
CA ARG A 8 14.61 -23.42 -11.83
C ARG A 8 15.64 -24.09 -10.92
N TYR A 9 16.39 -23.31 -10.14
CA TYR A 9 17.42 -23.85 -9.23
C TYR A 9 16.79 -24.62 -8.05
N VAL A 10 15.68 -24.14 -7.51
CA VAL A 10 14.94 -24.85 -6.45
C VAL A 10 14.38 -26.18 -6.98
N ALA A 11 13.87 -26.21 -8.21
CA ALA A 11 13.41 -27.44 -8.85
C ALA A 11 14.55 -28.45 -9.09
N GLN A 12 15.72 -27.96 -9.50
CA GLN A 12 16.90 -28.81 -9.69
C GLN A 12 17.43 -29.38 -8.37
N LEU A 13 17.49 -28.56 -7.31
CA LEU A 13 17.89 -29.02 -5.97
C LEU A 13 16.91 -30.07 -5.41
N LYS A 14 15.61 -29.90 -5.69
CA LYS A 14 14.59 -30.89 -5.30
C LYS A 14 14.76 -32.21 -6.04
N ALA A 15 15.05 -32.18 -7.34
CA ALA A 15 15.30 -33.39 -8.12
C ALA A 15 16.53 -34.17 -7.60
N GLU A 16 17.59 -33.45 -7.19
CA GLU A 16 18.76 -34.08 -6.58
C GLU A 16 18.45 -34.69 -5.21
N PHE A 17 17.65 -33.99 -4.38
CA PHE A 17 17.16 -34.50 -3.09
C PHE A 17 16.32 -35.78 -3.28
N ASP A 18 15.35 -35.75 -4.18
CA ASP A 18 14.47 -36.90 -4.46
C ASP A 18 15.25 -38.09 -5.04
N SER A 19 16.37 -37.84 -5.74
CA SER A 19 17.23 -38.92 -6.26
C SER A 19 18.03 -39.66 -5.18
N CYS A 20 18.19 -39.04 -4.00
CA CYS A 20 18.87 -39.62 -2.85
C CYS A 20 17.91 -40.25 -1.85
N ASP A 21 16.60 -39.99 -1.96
CA ASP A 21 15.56 -40.65 -1.15
C ASP A 21 15.26 -42.05 -1.71
N THR A 22 16.01 -43.04 -1.25
CA THR A 22 15.82 -44.44 -1.69
C THR A 22 14.53 -45.03 -1.14
N THR A 23 13.93 -44.40 -0.13
CA THR A 23 12.70 -44.85 0.53
C THR A 23 11.42 -44.22 -0.05
N ALA A 24 11.55 -43.19 -0.89
CA ALA A 24 10.46 -42.38 -1.45
C ALA A 24 9.49 -41.85 -0.38
N THR A 25 9.97 -41.62 0.84
CA THR A 25 9.15 -41.13 1.96
C THR A 25 9.08 -39.61 2.03
N GLY A 26 9.88 -38.90 1.22
CA GLY A 26 10.03 -37.45 1.23
C GLY A 26 11.00 -36.94 2.31
N PHE A 27 11.75 -37.86 2.94
CA PHE A 27 12.71 -37.57 4.00
C PHE A 27 14.01 -38.35 3.76
N LEU A 28 15.16 -37.71 3.99
CA LEU A 28 16.46 -38.37 3.94
C LEU A 28 16.92 -38.72 5.35
N ASP A 29 17.44 -39.95 5.50
CA ASP A 29 18.20 -40.32 6.69
C ASP A 29 19.65 -39.80 6.64
N GLN A 30 20.43 -40.10 7.68
CA GLN A 30 21.81 -39.60 7.79
C GLN A 30 22.72 -40.07 6.64
N ASP A 31 22.53 -41.31 6.16
CA ASP A 31 23.37 -41.90 5.11
C ASP A 31 22.96 -41.37 3.74
N GLU A 32 21.66 -41.25 3.49
CA GLU A 32 21.09 -40.64 2.28
C GLU A 32 21.40 -39.13 2.18
N LEU A 33 21.33 -38.40 3.30
CA LEU A 33 21.73 -36.99 3.36
C LEU A 33 23.23 -36.81 3.13
N THR A 34 24.05 -37.73 3.62
CA THR A 34 25.49 -37.74 3.35
C THR A 34 25.78 -38.02 1.87
N ALA A 35 25.01 -38.92 1.23
CA ALA A 35 25.09 -39.18 -0.20
C ALA A 35 24.67 -37.95 -1.03
N LEU A 36 23.62 -37.25 -0.63
CA LEU A 36 23.18 -36.00 -1.26
C LEU A 36 24.26 -34.91 -1.18
N CYS A 37 24.86 -34.73 0.00
CA CYS A 37 25.92 -33.74 0.20
C CYS A 37 27.16 -34.04 -0.65
N ARG A 38 27.54 -35.32 -0.81
CA ARG A 38 28.62 -35.73 -1.73
C ARG A 38 28.26 -35.45 -3.19
N LYS A 39 27.02 -35.71 -3.59
CA LYS A 39 26.53 -35.47 -4.95
C LYS A 39 26.55 -33.98 -5.31
N LEU A 40 26.27 -33.13 -4.33
CA LEU A 40 26.34 -31.67 -4.43
C LEU A 40 27.74 -31.09 -4.19
N GLN A 41 28.77 -31.95 -4.00
CA GLN A 41 30.17 -31.55 -3.74
C GLN A 41 30.36 -30.71 -2.47
N LEU A 42 29.53 -30.95 -1.44
CA LEU A 42 29.53 -30.22 -0.16
C LEU A 42 30.34 -30.92 0.92
N ASP A 43 31.37 -31.68 0.57
CA ASP A 43 32.14 -32.50 1.51
C ASP A 43 32.77 -31.67 2.65
N ALA A 44 33.18 -30.43 2.37
CA ALA A 44 33.70 -29.50 3.36
C ALA A 44 32.64 -29.00 4.36
N HIS A 45 31.36 -28.97 3.95
CA HIS A 45 30.23 -28.45 4.74
C HIS A 45 29.32 -29.55 5.31
N LEU A 46 29.65 -30.82 5.05
CA LEU A 46 28.91 -31.98 5.53
C LEU A 46 28.79 -32.03 7.07
N PRO A 47 29.86 -31.85 7.87
CA PRO A 47 29.73 -31.91 9.34
C PRO A 47 28.83 -30.81 9.93
N PRO A 48 28.94 -29.53 9.51
CA PRO A 48 27.99 -28.48 9.92
C PRO A 48 26.55 -28.73 9.49
N LEU A 49 26.33 -29.30 8.28
CA LEU A 49 24.98 -29.61 7.79
C LEU A 49 24.33 -30.72 8.62
N LEU A 50 25.06 -31.81 8.88
CA LEU A 50 24.58 -32.91 9.71
C LEU A 50 24.28 -32.44 11.14
N HIS A 51 25.12 -31.58 11.70
CA HIS A 51 24.87 -31.01 13.02
C HIS A 51 23.63 -30.10 13.03
N THR A 52 23.44 -29.26 12.01
CA THR A 52 22.34 -28.29 11.96
C THR A 52 21.00 -28.96 11.70
N LEU A 53 20.97 -29.98 10.84
CA LEU A 53 19.74 -30.64 10.40
C LEU A 53 19.33 -31.83 11.27
N LEU A 54 20.29 -32.65 11.71
CA LEU A 54 20.02 -33.91 12.43
C LEU A 54 20.35 -33.84 13.93
N GLY A 55 21.06 -32.78 14.37
CA GLY A 55 21.32 -32.49 15.77
C GLY A 55 21.77 -33.69 16.61
N GLY A 56 22.91 -34.29 16.30
CA GLY A 56 23.54 -35.38 17.08
C GLY A 56 22.71 -36.67 17.25
N ARG A 57 21.51 -36.76 16.67
CA ARG A 57 20.61 -37.91 16.78
C ARG A 57 20.74 -38.75 15.51
N SER A 58 21.25 -39.96 15.65
CA SER A 58 21.49 -40.90 14.53
C SER A 58 20.23 -41.44 13.83
N TYR A 59 19.03 -41.11 14.34
CA TYR A 59 17.74 -41.55 13.77
C TYR A 59 16.84 -40.38 13.32
N ALA A 60 17.37 -39.15 13.31
CA ALA A 60 16.62 -38.02 12.76
C ALA A 60 16.54 -38.16 11.22
N ARG A 61 15.44 -37.66 10.64
CA ARG A 61 15.22 -37.62 9.20
C ARG A 61 14.87 -36.20 8.79
N VAL A 62 15.30 -35.78 7.61
CA VAL A 62 15.21 -34.39 7.16
C VAL A 62 14.34 -34.32 5.91
N ASN A 63 13.34 -33.45 5.89
CA ASN A 63 12.57 -33.19 4.67
C ASN A 63 13.26 -32.15 3.77
N PHE A 64 12.78 -32.01 2.52
CA PHE A 64 13.40 -31.09 1.56
C PHE A 64 13.42 -29.63 2.04
N GLN A 65 12.39 -29.19 2.77
CA GLN A 65 12.29 -27.80 3.25
C GLN A 65 13.31 -27.53 4.36
N GLU A 66 13.42 -28.45 5.32
CA GLU A 66 14.44 -28.42 6.38
C GLU A 66 15.85 -28.44 5.79
N PHE A 67 16.12 -29.34 4.82
CA PHE A 67 17.39 -29.39 4.13
C PHE A 67 17.71 -28.07 3.42
N LYS A 68 16.75 -27.49 2.70
CA LYS A 68 16.93 -26.20 2.01
C LYS A 68 17.26 -25.08 2.98
N GLU A 69 16.54 -24.99 4.10
CA GLU A 69 16.77 -23.96 5.12
C GLU A 69 18.12 -24.15 5.83
N GLY A 70 18.47 -25.38 6.20
CA GLY A 70 19.78 -25.67 6.79
C GLY A 70 20.93 -25.50 5.81
N PHE A 71 20.74 -25.81 4.53
CA PHE A 71 21.72 -25.59 3.47
C PHE A 71 22.02 -24.11 3.28
N VAL A 72 20.99 -23.26 3.21
CA VAL A 72 21.15 -21.80 3.17
C VAL A 72 21.81 -21.28 4.44
N SER A 73 21.41 -21.77 5.62
CA SER A 73 21.98 -21.34 6.90
C SER A 73 23.48 -21.65 7.02
N VAL A 74 23.92 -22.83 6.61
CA VAL A 74 25.33 -23.25 6.68
C VAL A 74 26.18 -22.52 5.63
N LEU A 75 25.67 -22.30 4.42
CA LEU A 75 26.39 -21.52 3.40
C LEU A 75 26.51 -20.05 3.80
N SER A 76 25.46 -19.47 4.40
CA SER A 76 25.49 -18.09 4.90
C SER A 76 26.56 -17.91 5.98
N ARG A 77 26.74 -18.92 6.85
CA ARG A 77 27.80 -18.92 7.85
C ARG A 77 29.19 -19.21 7.28
N SER A 78 29.28 -19.94 6.17
CA SER A 78 30.56 -20.31 5.55
C SER A 78 31.14 -19.20 4.67
N LEU A 79 30.26 -18.32 4.14
CA LEU A 79 30.65 -17.09 3.45
C LEU A 79 31.36 -16.09 4.39
N ASP A 80 31.10 -16.14 5.70
CA ASP A 80 31.78 -15.33 6.71
C ASP A 80 33.23 -15.80 7.01
N PHE A 81 33.66 -16.97 6.50
CA PHE A 81 34.99 -17.54 6.79
C PHE A 81 35.98 -17.51 5.62
N SER A 82 35.59 -17.10 4.41
CA SER A 82 36.50 -17.09 3.24
C SER A 82 37.07 -15.72 2.87
N THR A 83 36.77 -14.66 3.63
CA THR A 83 37.48 -13.38 3.59
C THR A 83 38.28 -13.19 4.88
N SER A 84 39.23 -14.09 5.12
CA SER A 84 40.21 -13.97 6.19
C SER A 84 41.52 -13.45 5.61
N GLU A 85 41.84 -12.17 5.84
CA GLU A 85 43.12 -11.73 6.42
C GLU A 85 42.87 -10.45 7.25
N ASP A 86 43.11 -10.60 8.56
CA ASP A 86 43.44 -9.62 9.62
C ASP A 86 42.61 -8.32 9.77
N ASP A 87 41.75 -8.22 10.80
CA ASP A 87 42.20 -7.93 12.18
C ASP A 87 41.02 -7.90 13.21
N SER A 88 41.20 -8.63 14.32
CA SER A 88 40.59 -8.46 15.64
C SER A 88 39.07 -8.58 15.86
N SER A 89 38.70 -9.72 16.44
CA SER A 89 37.46 -10.00 17.19
C SER A 89 37.22 -9.06 18.37
N TYR A 90 36.00 -8.52 18.50
CA TYR A 90 35.34 -8.35 19.81
C TYR A 90 33.85 -8.07 19.63
N LEU A 91 33.01 -9.09 19.43
CA LEU A 91 31.58 -9.02 19.76
C LEU A 91 31.03 -10.43 20.05
N GLU A 92 31.20 -10.86 21.29
CA GLU A 92 30.28 -11.81 21.92
C GLU A 92 29.28 -10.96 22.75
N PRO A 93 27.97 -11.02 22.48
CA PRO A 93 26.98 -10.23 23.21
C PRO A 93 26.67 -10.88 24.56
N VAL A 94 27.49 -10.59 25.57
CA VAL A 94 27.10 -10.73 26.98
C VAL A 94 26.44 -9.42 27.40
N VAL A 95 25.15 -9.49 27.76
CA VAL A 95 24.35 -8.39 28.32
C VAL A 95 25.02 -7.82 29.58
N PRO A 96 25.30 -6.50 29.66
CA PRO A 96 25.57 -5.84 30.94
C PRO A 96 24.42 -4.89 31.31
N GLU A 97 23.81 -5.23 32.43
CA GLU A 97 22.89 -4.48 33.28
C GLU A 97 23.23 -2.98 33.40
N GLU A 98 22.23 -2.11 33.16
CA GLU A 98 22.36 -0.64 33.21
C GLU A 98 22.77 -0.12 34.60
N VAL A 99 23.99 0.43 34.71
CA VAL A 99 24.45 1.14 35.91
C VAL A 99 24.18 2.65 35.81
N LYS A 100 23.33 3.17 36.71
CA LYS A 100 22.97 4.60 36.81
C LYS A 100 24.18 5.51 37.18
N PRO A 101 24.25 6.76 36.67
CA PRO A 101 25.35 7.69 36.93
C PRO A 101 25.35 8.20 38.37
N LYS A 102 26.54 8.24 39.00
CA LYS A 102 26.71 8.57 40.44
C LYS A 102 26.60 10.06 40.81
N PHE A 103 26.63 11.00 39.86
CA PHE A 103 26.37 12.42 40.18
C PHE A 103 25.88 13.20 38.96
N VAL A 104 24.85 14.01 39.17
CA VAL A 104 24.21 14.86 38.15
C VAL A 104 24.13 16.26 38.74
N LYS A 105 24.70 17.25 38.04
CA LYS A 105 24.59 18.67 38.44
C LYS A 105 23.91 19.42 37.30
N GLY A 106 22.66 19.85 37.52
CA GLY A 106 21.79 20.40 36.48
C GLY A 106 21.54 19.38 35.36
N ALA A 107 21.63 19.80 34.09
CA ALA A 107 21.41 18.94 32.93
C ALA A 107 22.64 18.10 32.48
N LYS A 108 23.74 18.07 33.25
CA LYS A 108 24.99 17.39 32.85
C LYS A 108 25.32 16.20 33.77
N ARG A 109 25.68 15.06 33.15
CA ARG A 109 26.06 13.79 33.80
C ARG A 109 27.57 13.61 33.73
N TYR A 110 28.22 13.36 34.87
CA TYR A 110 29.68 13.28 34.97
C TYR A 110 30.14 11.84 35.28
N GLY A 111 31.18 11.39 34.56
CA GLY A 111 31.78 10.06 34.67
C GLY A 111 33.16 10.06 35.33
N ARG A 112 33.76 8.86 35.49
CA ARG A 112 34.97 8.57 36.29
C ARG A 112 36.28 9.28 35.87
N ARG A 113 36.29 10.09 34.81
CA ARG A 113 37.50 10.79 34.31
C ARG A 113 37.40 12.32 34.33
N SER A 114 36.48 12.88 35.12
CA SER A 114 36.44 14.32 35.38
C SER A 114 36.31 14.55 36.88
N ARG A 115 37.41 14.96 37.53
CA ARG A 115 37.36 15.48 38.90
C ARG A 115 37.34 17.01 38.84
N PRO A 116 36.34 17.69 39.42
CA PRO A 116 36.56 19.01 39.98
C PRO A 116 37.28 18.84 41.33
N ASP A 117 38.38 19.55 41.53
CA ASP A 117 39.06 19.63 42.81
C ASP A 117 38.11 20.15 43.89
N ALA A 118 38.10 19.45 45.01
CA ALA A 118 37.45 19.87 46.23
C ALA A 118 38.52 20.26 47.23
N ASP A 119 38.33 21.40 47.91
CA ASP A 119 38.83 21.54 49.27
C ASP A 119 37.70 22.02 50.19
N PRO A 120 37.70 21.54 51.45
CA PRO A 120 36.55 21.58 52.35
C PRO A 120 36.60 22.82 53.24
N LEU A 121 35.47 23.18 53.85
CA LEU A 121 35.38 23.48 55.29
C LEU A 121 33.95 23.91 55.67
N THR A 122 33.50 23.35 56.80
CA THR A 122 32.53 23.89 57.78
C THR A 122 31.01 23.89 57.52
N ARG A 123 30.37 23.01 58.29
CA ARG A 123 29.31 23.27 59.29
C ARG A 123 27.88 23.65 58.86
N ASP A 124 27.00 22.76 59.32
CA ASP A 124 25.77 22.97 60.09
C ASP A 124 24.47 23.40 59.39
N SER A 125 23.52 22.48 59.54
CA SER A 125 22.15 22.66 60.02
C SER A 125 21.05 23.18 59.09
N GLU A 126 20.13 22.24 58.87
CA GLU A 126 18.67 22.30 59.00
C GLU A 126 17.82 23.25 58.12
N ASP A 127 16.80 22.59 57.59
CA ASP A 127 15.40 23.00 57.49
C ASP A 127 14.86 23.76 56.25
N SER A 128 13.88 23.06 55.65
CA SER A 128 12.56 23.54 55.26
C SER A 128 12.34 24.61 54.17
N SER A 129 11.47 24.20 53.24
CA SER A 129 10.34 24.94 52.64
C SER A 129 10.50 25.81 51.38
N LEU A 130 9.82 25.33 50.32
CA LEU A 130 8.77 25.96 49.49
C LEU A 130 8.92 27.35 48.85
N SER A 131 8.48 27.39 47.57
CA SER A 131 7.79 28.51 46.87
C SER A 131 8.67 29.71 46.48
N ARG A 132 8.38 30.57 45.51
CA ARG A 132 7.44 30.75 44.38
C ARG A 132 7.84 32.13 43.81
N ALA A 133 7.79 32.29 42.48
CA ALA A 133 7.74 33.58 41.76
C ALA A 133 8.96 34.52 41.95
N GLU A 134 9.24 35.51 41.14
CA GLU A 134 8.95 35.93 39.77
C GLU A 134 9.91 37.12 39.56
N ALA A 135 10.22 37.40 38.29
CA ALA A 135 10.47 38.74 37.75
C ALA A 135 11.73 39.54 38.15
N ALA A 136 12.44 39.85 37.05
CA ALA A 136 12.86 41.18 36.62
C ALA A 136 14.22 41.73 37.06
N ASP A 137 14.98 42.08 36.00
CA ASP A 137 15.77 43.31 35.83
C ASP A 137 16.70 43.71 36.97
N SER A 138 18.00 43.84 36.77
CA SER A 138 18.55 44.82 35.83
C SER A 138 20.08 44.75 35.84
N SER A 139 20.68 44.88 34.66
CA SER A 139 22.01 45.47 34.46
C SER A 139 22.00 46.97 34.87
N PRO A 140 23.10 47.76 34.88
CA PRO A 140 24.48 47.49 34.46
C PRO A 140 25.58 48.13 35.36
N GLY A 141 26.84 47.96 34.96
CA GLY A 141 27.80 49.08 34.94
C GLY A 141 29.03 48.92 35.84
N GLY A 142 30.22 49.12 35.27
CA GLY A 142 31.41 49.37 36.07
C GLY A 142 32.74 48.97 35.45
N VAL A 143 33.12 49.66 34.39
CA VAL A 143 34.48 49.69 33.82
C VAL A 143 35.54 49.86 34.92
N ARG A 144 36.57 49.01 34.94
CA ARG A 144 37.94 49.43 35.31
C ARG A 144 38.97 48.88 34.33
N ARG A 145 39.78 49.83 33.87
CA ARG A 145 40.88 49.75 32.93
C ARG A 145 42.20 49.70 33.69
N ALA A 146 43.26 49.31 32.96
CA ALA A 146 44.70 49.46 33.23
C ALA A 146 45.37 48.17 33.77
N LYS A 147 46.59 47.79 33.40
CA LYS A 147 47.68 48.29 32.52
C LYS A 147 48.63 47.07 32.38
N LEU A 148 48.97 46.57 31.19
CA LEU A 148 50.13 46.98 30.37
C LEU A 148 51.50 46.62 30.97
N ARG A 149 52.22 45.70 30.30
CA ARG A 149 53.67 45.68 29.92
C ARG A 149 53.98 44.25 29.40
N ARG A 150 54.23 44.08 28.09
CA ARG A 150 55.55 44.06 27.38
C ARG A 150 56.36 42.79 27.74
N SER A 151 57.03 42.04 26.87
CA SER A 151 57.26 41.90 25.41
C SER A 151 58.59 41.11 25.29
N THR A 152 59.00 40.76 24.05
CA THR A 152 60.39 40.40 23.60
C THR A 152 60.81 38.92 23.79
N SER A 153 61.59 38.24 22.94
CA SER A 153 62.28 38.54 21.66
C SER A 153 63.19 37.35 21.26
N LEU A 154 63.25 37.04 19.95
CA LEU A 154 64.39 36.62 19.07
C LEU A 154 65.25 35.34 19.29
N GLU A 155 65.31 34.54 18.21
CA GLU A 155 66.45 34.05 17.38
C GLU A 155 67.76 33.42 17.92
N SER A 156 68.12 32.31 17.23
CA SER A 156 69.45 31.83 16.75
C SER A 156 70.45 31.13 17.69
N VAL A 157 70.87 29.90 17.31
CA VAL A 157 72.27 29.56 16.89
C VAL A 157 72.40 28.17 16.24
N GLU A 158 73.41 28.11 15.36
CA GLU A 158 73.89 27.08 14.44
C GLU A 158 74.67 25.89 15.06
N SER A 159 74.64 24.77 14.31
CA SER A 159 75.73 23.89 13.87
C SER A 159 76.81 23.35 14.82
N LEU A 160 76.95 22.01 14.83
CA LEU A 160 78.16 21.15 14.72
C LEU A 160 77.62 19.71 14.51
N LYS A 161 78.11 18.77 13.70
CA LYS A 161 79.32 18.56 12.90
C LYS A 161 79.06 17.37 11.94
N SER A 162 79.54 17.50 10.72
CA SER A 162 79.80 16.42 9.75
C SER A 162 81.05 15.62 10.13
N ASP A 163 81.13 14.34 9.75
CA ASP A 163 82.38 13.71 9.31
C ASP A 163 82.11 12.52 8.37
N ASP A 164 83.09 12.30 7.49
CA ASP A 164 83.05 11.72 6.15
C ASP A 164 83.38 10.21 6.03
N GLU A 165 83.15 9.71 4.81
CA GLU A 165 83.94 8.72 4.03
C GLU A 165 83.70 7.19 4.13
N ALA A 166 83.20 6.69 2.99
CA ALA A 166 83.72 5.61 2.13
C ALA A 166 83.84 4.15 2.62
N GLY A 167 83.30 3.26 1.79
CA GLY A 167 83.61 1.82 1.83
C GLY A 167 82.83 1.01 0.80
N SER A 168 83.43 0.84 -0.37
CA SER A 168 83.04 -0.12 -1.43
C SER A 168 82.73 -1.52 -0.88
N GLN A 169 81.76 -2.23 -1.47
CA GLN A 169 81.95 -3.56 -2.06
C GLN A 169 80.66 -4.13 -2.68
N LYS A 170 80.71 -4.33 -4.00
CA LYS A 170 80.02 -5.41 -4.73
C LYS A 170 80.59 -6.77 -4.26
N PRO A 171 79.88 -7.89 -4.44
CA PRO A 171 80.23 -8.74 -5.58
C PRO A 171 79.06 -9.41 -6.30
N ASP A 172 79.32 -9.70 -7.58
CA ASP A 172 78.60 -10.62 -8.46
C ASP A 172 79.14 -12.07 -8.32
N PHE A 173 78.41 -13.00 -8.95
CA PHE A 173 78.74 -14.37 -9.40
C PHE A 173 78.49 -15.58 -8.47
N GLN A 174 77.48 -16.39 -8.81
CA GLN A 174 77.73 -17.64 -9.57
C GLN A 174 76.48 -18.23 -10.23
N SER A 175 76.66 -18.60 -11.50
CA SER A 175 75.78 -19.31 -12.41
C SER A 175 76.04 -20.83 -12.44
N LYS A 176 75.00 -21.63 -12.71
CA LYS A 176 74.92 -22.94 -13.42
C LYS A 176 73.82 -23.78 -12.74
N GLY A 177 72.86 -24.42 -13.42
CA GLY A 177 72.54 -24.61 -14.83
C GLY A 177 71.54 -25.77 -14.96
N THR A 178 70.87 -25.87 -16.12
CA THR A 178 70.18 -27.06 -16.72
C THR A 178 68.96 -27.62 -15.96
N SER A 179 67.83 -28.04 -16.53
CA SER A 179 67.37 -28.43 -17.88
C SER A 179 65.84 -28.64 -17.81
N SER A 180 65.02 -27.99 -18.64
CA SER A 180 64.17 -28.56 -19.72
C SER A 180 63.34 -29.85 -19.44
N ILE A 181 62.05 -29.78 -19.84
CA ILE A 181 61.12 -30.88 -20.25
C ILE A 181 60.50 -31.69 -19.08
N ALA A 182 59.23 -32.13 -19.07
CA ALA A 182 57.95 -31.84 -19.71
C ALA A 182 56.90 -32.77 -19.04
N SER A 183 55.61 -32.45 -19.24
CA SER A 183 54.47 -33.37 -19.42
C SER A 183 54.43 -34.77 -18.77
N SER A 184 53.31 -35.04 -18.10
CA SER A 184 52.70 -36.38 -17.94
C SER A 184 51.20 -36.11 -17.71
N THR A 185 50.20 -36.82 -18.25
CA THR A 185 50.07 -38.20 -18.75
C THR A 185 48.62 -38.27 -19.29
N GLY A 186 48.21 -39.09 -20.26
CA GLY A 186 48.86 -40.17 -20.97
C GLY A 186 47.81 -40.94 -21.82
N GLN A 187 48.18 -42.18 -22.12
CA GLN A 187 47.45 -43.26 -22.79
C GLN A 187 47.73 -43.44 -24.29
N GLU A 188 48.75 -44.25 -24.56
CA GLU A 188 48.73 -45.25 -25.63
C GLU A 188 48.00 -46.51 -25.13
N GLU A 189 47.33 -47.22 -26.05
CA GLU A 189 47.68 -48.61 -26.40
C GLU A 189 46.91 -49.10 -27.65
N VAL A 190 47.66 -49.73 -28.59
CA VAL A 190 47.31 -50.92 -29.41
C VAL A 190 46.32 -50.69 -30.60
N GLU A 191 46.50 -51.13 -31.85
CA GLU A 191 47.25 -52.22 -32.48
C GLU A 191 47.45 -51.96 -34.00
N GLU A 192 48.42 -52.64 -34.60
CA GLU A 192 48.79 -52.62 -36.02
C GLU A 192 48.22 -53.85 -36.76
N GLY A 193 47.75 -53.68 -38.01
CA GLY A 193 47.78 -54.76 -39.02
C GLY A 193 46.48 -55.07 -39.79
N GLY A 194 46.39 -54.61 -41.05
CA GLY A 194 45.41 -55.12 -42.02
C GLY A 194 45.23 -54.26 -43.27
N MET A 195 46.00 -54.54 -44.33
CA MET A 195 45.78 -54.05 -45.71
C MET A 195 44.67 -54.88 -46.41
N PRO A 196 44.26 -54.56 -47.67
CA PRO A 196 43.67 -53.32 -48.18
C PRO A 196 42.40 -53.62 -49.02
N GLY A 197 41.54 -52.62 -49.28
CA GLY A 197 40.58 -52.77 -50.38
C GLY A 197 39.40 -51.82 -50.41
N GLY A 198 39.36 -50.98 -51.44
CA GLY A 198 38.13 -50.71 -52.18
C GLY A 198 37.34 -49.45 -51.82
N GLY A 199 37.40 -48.47 -52.73
CA GLY A 199 36.18 -47.82 -53.23
C GLY A 199 35.93 -46.37 -52.81
N GLY A 200 35.92 -45.48 -53.82
CA GLY A 200 35.21 -44.18 -53.85
C GLY A 200 35.87 -43.07 -53.03
N GLY A 201 36.31 -41.93 -53.57
CA GLY A 201 35.69 -41.13 -54.63
C GLY A 201 34.55 -40.29 -54.05
N GLY A 202 34.81 -39.02 -53.74
CA GLY A 202 33.75 -38.02 -53.54
C GLY A 202 34.06 -36.97 -52.48
N GLY A 203 34.14 -35.71 -52.90
CA GLY A 203 34.49 -34.56 -52.08
C GLY A 203 33.54 -34.31 -50.90
N GLY A 204 34.07 -33.73 -49.83
CA GLY A 204 33.32 -33.44 -48.61
C GLY A 204 33.86 -32.25 -47.81
N GLY A 205 34.56 -31.30 -48.44
CA GLY A 205 35.08 -30.11 -47.75
C GLY A 205 34.04 -29.01 -47.53
N GLY A 206 33.00 -28.93 -48.38
CA GLY A 206 32.03 -27.84 -48.33
C GLY A 206 30.97 -27.96 -47.23
N HIS A 207 30.54 -29.18 -46.88
CA HIS A 207 29.39 -29.37 -45.99
C HIS A 207 29.68 -29.03 -44.51
N VAL A 208 30.93 -29.11 -44.06
CA VAL A 208 31.29 -28.81 -42.66
C VAL A 208 31.25 -27.31 -42.38
N LEU A 209 31.60 -26.48 -43.37
CA LEU A 209 31.55 -25.02 -43.25
C LEU A 209 30.11 -24.48 -43.34
N THR A 210 29.27 -25.04 -44.22
CA THR A 210 27.85 -24.66 -44.29
C THR A 210 27.10 -25.01 -43.01
N ALA A 211 27.37 -26.19 -42.42
CA ALA A 211 26.74 -26.62 -41.17
C ALA A 211 27.13 -25.76 -39.94
N LEU A 212 28.34 -25.18 -39.94
CA LEU A 212 28.81 -24.28 -38.88
C LEU A 212 28.21 -22.87 -38.99
N CYS A 213 27.95 -22.38 -40.21
CA CYS A 213 27.24 -21.10 -40.42
C CYS A 213 25.77 -21.17 -39.99
N ASP A 214 25.12 -22.32 -40.18
CA ASP A 214 23.74 -22.54 -39.73
C ASP A 214 23.62 -22.61 -38.20
N HIS A 215 24.64 -23.13 -37.50
CA HIS A 215 24.66 -23.20 -36.02
C HIS A 215 25.02 -21.87 -35.33
N LEU A 216 25.57 -20.88 -36.05
CA LEU A 216 25.96 -19.57 -35.53
C LEU A 216 24.97 -18.44 -35.91
N GLY A 217 23.86 -18.75 -36.59
CA GLY A 217 22.77 -17.81 -36.83
C GLY A 217 23.05 -16.71 -37.88
N LEU A 218 24.03 -16.89 -38.76
CA LEU A 218 24.40 -15.92 -39.80
C LEU A 218 23.69 -16.21 -41.13
N GLN A 219 22.37 -16.02 -41.19
CA GLN A 219 21.55 -16.32 -42.38
C GLN A 219 21.50 -15.22 -43.47
N GLN A 220 22.29 -14.14 -43.35
CA GLN A 220 22.23 -12.99 -44.27
C GLN A 220 23.58 -12.60 -44.90
N LEU A 221 24.39 -13.59 -45.32
CA LEU A 221 25.56 -13.31 -46.16
C LEU A 221 25.38 -13.92 -47.54
N ASN A 222 25.55 -13.09 -48.57
CA ASN A 222 25.36 -13.45 -49.97
C ASN A 222 26.35 -14.55 -50.36
N THR A 223 25.90 -15.55 -51.10
CA THR A 223 26.71 -16.70 -51.56
C THR A 223 27.98 -16.27 -52.33
N GLN A 224 27.94 -15.12 -53.00
CA GLN A 224 29.10 -14.53 -53.69
C GLN A 224 30.21 -14.00 -52.76
N GLU A 225 29.88 -13.56 -51.54
CA GLU A 225 30.86 -13.03 -50.57
C GLU A 225 31.58 -14.18 -49.85
N LEU A 226 30.88 -15.28 -49.60
CA LEU A 226 31.45 -16.50 -49.04
C LEU A 226 32.41 -17.20 -50.02
N ASP A 227 32.04 -17.27 -51.31
CA ASP A 227 32.90 -17.80 -52.38
C ASP A 227 34.13 -16.94 -52.68
N SER A 228 34.09 -15.65 -52.34
CA SER A 228 35.25 -14.75 -52.46
C SER A 228 36.13 -14.76 -51.20
N LEU A 229 35.58 -15.06 -50.02
CA LEU A 229 36.35 -15.36 -48.81
C LEU A 229 37.08 -16.71 -48.89
N LEU A 230 36.42 -17.76 -49.42
CA LEU A 230 37.02 -19.06 -49.65
C LEU A 230 38.18 -19.00 -50.66
N ARG A 231 38.03 -18.24 -51.75
CA ARG A 231 39.13 -17.97 -52.70
C ARG A 231 40.28 -17.13 -52.14
N LYS A 232 40.02 -16.30 -51.12
CA LYS A 232 41.06 -15.52 -50.44
C LYS A 232 41.83 -16.33 -49.40
N LEU A 233 41.20 -17.35 -48.82
CA LEU A 233 41.79 -18.25 -47.82
C LEU A 233 42.59 -19.40 -48.46
N ASP A 234 42.21 -19.84 -49.66
CA ASP A 234 42.93 -20.85 -50.43
C ASP A 234 43.90 -20.20 -51.44
N ALA A 235 45.06 -19.76 -50.96
CA ALA A 235 46.12 -19.23 -51.81
C ALA A 235 46.81 -20.32 -52.67
N GLY A 236 46.53 -21.61 -52.40
CA GLY A 236 47.12 -22.76 -53.09
C GLY A 236 46.25 -23.38 -54.19
N LEU A 237 44.98 -22.99 -54.30
CA LEU A 237 43.97 -23.63 -55.16
C LEU A 237 43.90 -25.15 -54.99
N ASP A 238 44.12 -25.65 -53.76
CA ASP A 238 44.14 -27.08 -53.44
C ASP A 238 42.90 -27.55 -52.66
N GLY A 239 41.97 -26.65 -52.38
CA GLY A 239 40.67 -26.94 -51.77
C GLY A 239 40.75 -27.31 -50.29
N ARG A 240 41.86 -27.04 -49.59
CA ARG A 240 42.00 -27.28 -48.15
C ARG A 240 42.41 -26.03 -47.38
N VAL A 241 41.47 -25.45 -46.63
CA VAL A 241 41.76 -24.35 -45.70
C VAL A 241 42.22 -24.91 -44.36
N SER A 242 43.38 -24.50 -43.84
CA SER A 242 43.87 -24.96 -42.53
C SER A 242 43.16 -24.24 -41.37
N ILE A 243 42.95 -24.95 -40.25
CA ILE A 243 42.34 -24.41 -39.02
C ILE A 243 43.06 -23.15 -38.52
N ARG A 244 44.37 -23.04 -38.78
CA ARG A 244 45.20 -21.90 -38.38
C ARG A 244 44.90 -20.64 -39.21
N ASP A 245 44.47 -20.81 -40.47
CA ASP A 245 44.09 -19.70 -41.35
C ASP A 245 42.66 -19.22 -41.06
N PHE A 246 41.78 -20.14 -40.65
CA PHE A 246 40.44 -19.82 -40.17
C PHE A 246 40.47 -19.06 -38.82
N GLN A 247 41.36 -19.45 -37.90
CA GLN A 247 41.55 -18.75 -36.62
C GLN A 247 42.07 -17.31 -36.79
N LYS A 248 42.84 -17.00 -37.84
CA LYS A 248 43.26 -15.62 -38.11
C LYS A 248 42.11 -14.70 -38.53
N VAL A 249 41.09 -15.24 -39.19
CA VAL A 249 39.88 -14.49 -39.57
C VAL A 249 38.92 -14.36 -38.38
N LEU A 250 38.75 -15.42 -37.57
CA LEU A 250 37.86 -15.39 -36.40
C LEU A 250 38.40 -14.53 -35.24
N CYS A 251 39.71 -14.51 -35.01
CA CYS A 251 40.32 -13.69 -33.96
C CYS A 251 40.42 -12.19 -34.31
N GLY A 252 39.94 -11.78 -35.49
CA GLY A 252 39.81 -10.37 -35.88
C GLY A 252 38.49 -9.72 -35.46
N SER A 253 37.63 -10.40 -34.70
CA SER A 253 36.30 -9.88 -34.34
C SER A 253 35.89 -10.25 -32.91
N ALA A 254 36.32 -9.42 -31.95
CA ALA A 254 35.66 -9.22 -30.66
C ALA A 254 35.45 -7.70 -30.47
N PRO A 255 34.38 -7.27 -29.77
CA PRO A 255 33.79 -5.94 -29.94
C PRO A 255 34.62 -4.86 -29.25
N ILE A 256 35.08 -3.87 -30.00
CA ILE A 256 35.71 -2.66 -29.46
C ILE A 256 34.69 -1.53 -29.54
N SER A 257 33.95 -1.35 -28.44
CA SER A 257 33.32 -0.08 -28.12
C SER A 257 34.35 0.82 -27.47
N CYS A 258 35.02 1.67 -28.24
CA CYS A 258 35.42 3.03 -27.84
C CYS A 258 36.21 3.74 -28.94
N SER A 259 36.09 5.05 -28.89
CA SER A 259 36.41 6.11 -29.83
C SER A 259 37.90 6.30 -30.16
N THR A 260 38.13 6.78 -31.39
CA THR A 260 39.36 7.28 -32.05
C THR A 260 40.16 6.26 -32.88
N PRO A 261 40.43 6.54 -34.18
CA PRO A 261 41.07 5.59 -35.07
C PRO A 261 42.60 5.74 -35.02
N ILE A 262 43.29 4.69 -34.54
CA ILE A 262 44.70 4.46 -34.85
C ILE A 262 44.76 3.72 -36.18
N ARG A 263 45.29 4.40 -37.20
CA ARG A 263 45.47 3.90 -38.56
C ARG A 263 46.55 2.80 -38.56
N ALA A 264 46.12 1.53 -38.60
CA ALA A 264 46.96 0.41 -39.04
C ALA A 264 46.45 -0.06 -40.41
N SER A 265 47.13 0.37 -41.48
CA SER A 265 46.86 -0.08 -42.85
C SER A 265 48.12 -0.72 -43.42
N LEU A 266 47.99 -2.01 -43.71
CA LEU A 266 48.92 -2.80 -44.51
C LEU A 266 49.08 -2.21 -45.91
N SER A 267 50.34 -2.18 -46.29
CA SER A 267 51.00 -1.88 -47.54
C SER A 267 50.30 -2.44 -48.79
N LEU A 268 49.95 -1.54 -49.72
CA LEU A 268 50.03 -1.78 -51.17
C LEU A 268 49.79 -0.45 -51.91
N LEU A 269 50.84 0.36 -51.97
CA LEU A 269 51.13 1.29 -53.08
C LEU A 269 52.55 1.78 -52.88
N GLU A 270 53.38 1.41 -53.84
CA GLU A 270 54.80 1.67 -53.95
C GLU A 270 54.99 3.13 -54.35
N GLU A 271 55.17 4.00 -53.37
CA GLU A 271 55.74 5.35 -53.53
C GLU A 271 56.68 5.62 -52.36
N CYS A 272 57.91 6.05 -52.70
CA CYS A 272 59.06 6.21 -51.83
C CYS A 272 58.74 6.92 -50.51
N SER A 273 58.74 6.17 -49.40
CA SER A 273 58.76 6.71 -48.04
C SER A 273 60.11 6.39 -47.41
N VAL A 274 61.06 7.33 -47.53
CA VAL A 274 62.16 7.41 -46.57
C VAL A 274 61.54 7.89 -45.27
N ARG A 275 61.48 6.99 -44.30
CA ARG A 275 61.07 7.23 -42.92
C ARG A 275 62.00 8.30 -42.32
N SER A 276 61.58 9.56 -42.33
CA SER A 276 62.25 10.64 -41.59
C SER A 276 61.95 10.43 -40.10
N THR A 277 62.74 9.57 -39.47
CA THR A 277 62.95 9.65 -38.03
C THR A 277 63.90 10.83 -37.80
N SER A 278 63.46 11.82 -37.02
CA SER A 278 64.26 12.98 -36.61
C SER A 278 65.70 12.58 -36.27
N PRO A 279 66.72 13.15 -36.91
CA PRO A 279 68.10 12.80 -36.60
C PRO A 279 68.46 13.39 -35.23
N SER A 280 69.11 12.57 -34.41
CA SER A 280 69.66 12.94 -33.13
C SER A 280 70.65 14.11 -33.30
N LEU A 281 70.49 15.18 -32.53
CA LEU A 281 71.26 16.44 -32.62
C LEU A 281 72.76 16.33 -32.27
N LEU A 282 73.36 15.13 -32.22
CA LEU A 282 74.76 14.90 -31.84
C LEU A 282 75.62 14.23 -32.92
N THR A 283 75.20 14.23 -34.18
CA THR A 283 76.00 13.69 -35.31
C THR A 283 76.09 14.68 -36.48
N ALA A 284 76.39 15.94 -36.19
CA ALA A 284 76.36 17.05 -37.15
C ALA A 284 77.66 17.25 -37.97
N THR A 285 78.53 16.25 -38.12
CA THR A 285 79.79 16.47 -38.86
C THR A 285 80.17 15.41 -39.89
N VAL A 286 79.43 14.31 -40.07
CA VAL A 286 79.65 13.39 -41.19
C VAL A 286 78.32 12.75 -41.59
N GLY A 287 77.76 13.08 -42.77
CA GLY A 287 76.73 12.22 -43.39
C GLY A 287 75.49 12.87 -44.04
N GLN A 288 75.46 14.17 -44.36
CA GLN A 288 74.41 14.69 -45.27
C GLN A 288 74.93 14.65 -46.70
N ARG A 289 74.38 13.78 -47.57
CA ARG A 289 74.72 13.79 -49.00
C ARG A 289 74.29 15.13 -49.59
N VAL A 290 75.25 15.87 -50.11
CA VAL A 290 75.00 17.14 -50.77
C VAL A 290 74.71 16.86 -52.25
N LEU A 291 73.87 17.69 -52.89
CA LEU A 291 73.44 17.54 -54.29
C LEU A 291 72.45 16.40 -54.53
N SER A 292 71.58 16.04 -53.57
CA SER A 292 70.54 15.01 -53.80
C SER A 292 69.56 15.40 -54.91
N ARG A 293 69.41 16.70 -55.19
CA ARG A 293 68.67 17.20 -56.37
C ARG A 293 69.18 16.65 -57.70
N LEU A 294 70.47 16.34 -57.77
CA LEU A 294 71.13 15.83 -58.97
C LEU A 294 71.14 14.29 -59.01
N ASP A 295 70.68 13.63 -57.94
CA ASP A 295 70.55 12.18 -57.85
C ASP A 295 69.33 11.72 -58.65
N ASP A 296 69.52 10.74 -59.53
CA ASP A 296 68.46 10.03 -60.24
C ASP A 296 67.95 8.79 -59.47
N GLY A 297 68.35 8.66 -58.20
CA GLY A 297 68.06 7.52 -57.32
C GLY A 297 69.16 6.46 -57.28
N SER A 298 70.26 6.67 -58.01
CA SER A 298 71.42 5.76 -58.05
C SER A 298 72.55 6.13 -57.09
N GLY A 299 72.48 7.29 -56.44
CA GLY A 299 73.54 7.83 -55.59
C GLY A 299 74.72 8.42 -56.36
N CYS A 300 74.62 8.53 -57.69
CA CYS A 300 75.64 9.11 -58.55
C CYS A 300 75.01 10.09 -59.55
N THR A 301 75.79 11.01 -60.10
CA THR A 301 75.34 12.00 -61.10
C THR A 301 76.40 12.21 -62.18
N SER A 302 76.03 12.83 -63.31
CA SER A 302 77.02 13.13 -64.35
C SER A 302 77.82 14.39 -63.99
N PRO A 303 79.14 14.43 -64.26
CA PRO A 303 79.99 15.59 -63.99
C PRO A 303 79.44 16.89 -64.57
N GLU A 304 78.81 16.83 -65.74
CA GLU A 304 78.24 18.00 -66.42
C GLU A 304 77.08 18.63 -65.64
N ARG A 305 76.29 17.82 -64.93
CA ARG A 305 75.16 18.33 -64.11
C ARG A 305 75.65 19.06 -62.87
N VAL A 306 76.73 18.57 -62.25
CA VAL A 306 77.38 19.25 -61.10
C VAL A 306 78.05 20.54 -61.57
N ILE A 307 78.77 20.47 -62.69
CA ILE A 307 79.40 21.65 -63.33
C ILE A 307 78.35 22.71 -63.65
N ALA A 308 77.22 22.33 -64.24
CA ALA A 308 76.12 23.23 -64.56
C ALA A 308 75.58 23.91 -63.30
N LEU A 309 75.25 23.15 -62.25
CA LEU A 309 74.72 23.68 -61.00
C LEU A 309 75.69 24.66 -60.33
N TRP A 310 76.98 24.32 -60.27
CA TRP A 310 78.00 25.22 -59.73
C TRP A 310 78.19 26.47 -60.58
N THR A 311 78.12 26.36 -61.91
CA THR A 311 78.20 27.54 -62.80
C THR A 311 76.99 28.46 -62.68
N GLU A 312 75.79 27.91 -62.52
CA GLU A 312 74.55 28.67 -62.32
C GLU A 312 74.59 29.47 -61.01
N GLU A 313 75.18 28.90 -59.95
CA GLU A 313 75.40 29.58 -58.67
C GLU A 313 76.68 30.46 -58.64
N GLY A 314 77.35 30.64 -59.79
CA GLY A 314 78.41 31.65 -59.98
C GLY A 314 79.85 31.14 -59.94
N ILE A 315 80.09 29.82 -59.89
CA ILE A 315 81.42 29.20 -59.90
C ILE A 315 81.87 28.94 -61.35
N ARG A 316 82.79 29.76 -61.86
CA ARG A 316 83.28 29.65 -63.25
C ARG A 316 84.34 28.56 -63.46
N ASN A 317 85.01 28.11 -62.39
CA ASN A 317 86.08 27.11 -62.44
C ASN A 317 85.59 25.72 -62.02
N SER A 318 84.29 25.41 -62.20
CA SER A 318 83.66 24.17 -61.73
C SER A 318 84.30 22.89 -62.29
N ARG A 319 84.77 22.93 -63.54
CA ARG A 319 85.50 21.81 -64.18
C ARG A 319 86.87 21.58 -63.54
N ASP A 320 87.60 22.66 -63.28
CA ASP A 320 88.94 22.61 -62.67
C ASP A 320 88.85 22.13 -61.21
N ILE A 321 87.78 22.49 -60.51
CA ILE A 321 87.48 22.06 -59.13
C ILE A 321 87.27 20.54 -59.06
N LEU A 322 86.49 19.95 -59.97
CA LEU A 322 86.31 18.49 -60.01
C LEU A 322 87.60 17.75 -60.37
N GLN A 323 88.39 18.30 -61.29
CA GLN A 323 89.67 17.72 -61.66
C GLN A 323 90.71 17.82 -60.52
N THR A 324 90.66 18.87 -59.70
CA THR A 324 91.53 19.04 -58.51
C THR A 324 91.16 18.07 -57.38
N LEU A 325 89.91 17.63 -57.34
CA LEU A 325 89.42 16.61 -56.40
C LEU A 325 89.61 15.17 -56.90
N ASP A 326 90.39 14.97 -57.97
CA ASP A 326 90.66 13.66 -58.59
C ASP A 326 89.42 12.91 -59.11
N PHE A 327 88.36 13.63 -59.50
CA PHE A 327 87.18 13.03 -60.11
C PHE A 327 87.27 12.99 -61.65
N PRO A 328 87.00 11.83 -62.29
CA PRO A 328 86.98 11.70 -63.74
C PRO A 328 85.80 12.49 -64.35
N LEU A 329 86.03 13.17 -65.47
CA LEU A 329 85.02 14.00 -66.14
C LEU A 329 84.18 13.22 -67.16
N GLU A 330 84.53 11.96 -67.42
CA GLU A 330 83.89 11.08 -68.39
C GLU A 330 83.00 9.99 -67.75
N GLU A 331 83.15 9.74 -66.44
CA GLU A 331 82.39 8.71 -65.68
C GLU A 331 81.37 9.35 -64.72
N ARG A 332 80.42 8.54 -64.22
CA ARG A 332 79.42 9.02 -63.24
C ARG A 332 80.09 9.28 -61.89
N LEU A 333 79.85 10.46 -61.32
CA LEU A 333 80.35 10.87 -60.01
C LEU A 333 79.47 10.30 -58.90
N SER A 334 80.07 9.59 -57.95
CA SER A 334 79.40 9.23 -56.70
C SER A 334 79.17 10.48 -55.86
N LEU A 335 77.90 10.75 -55.53
CA LEU A 335 77.52 11.92 -54.73
C LEU A 335 78.00 11.81 -53.28
N ALA A 336 78.12 10.58 -52.77
CA ALA A 336 78.66 10.32 -51.44
C ALA A 336 80.17 10.65 -51.39
N ASP A 337 80.93 10.22 -52.40
CA ASP A 337 82.37 10.46 -52.44
C ASP A 337 82.68 11.92 -52.74
N LEU A 338 81.88 12.57 -53.61
CA LEU A 338 81.98 14.01 -53.86
C LEU A 338 81.65 14.83 -52.62
N THR A 339 80.61 14.45 -51.86
CA THR A 339 80.27 15.11 -50.59
C THR A 339 81.43 14.99 -49.60
N LEU A 340 81.99 13.79 -49.44
CA LEU A 340 83.14 13.58 -48.54
C LEU A 340 84.37 14.39 -48.96
N ALA A 341 84.62 14.50 -50.26
CA ALA A 341 85.70 15.33 -50.79
C ALA A 341 85.45 16.83 -50.48
N LEU A 342 84.22 17.31 -50.65
CA LEU A 342 83.85 18.69 -50.31
C LEU A 342 83.92 18.95 -48.80
N ASP A 343 83.58 17.98 -47.95
CA ASP A 343 83.64 18.08 -46.48
C ASP A 343 85.07 18.22 -45.97
N ASN A 344 85.99 17.43 -46.53
CA ASN A 344 87.41 17.48 -46.18
C ASN A 344 88.03 18.83 -46.58
N GLU A 345 87.66 19.37 -47.74
CA GLU A 345 88.14 20.67 -48.24
C GLU A 345 87.45 21.87 -47.55
N LEU A 346 86.27 21.70 -46.96
CA LEU A 346 85.62 22.74 -46.15
C LEU A 346 86.42 23.06 -44.88
N LEU A 347 87.20 22.10 -44.38
CA LEU A 347 88.06 22.21 -43.19
C LEU A 347 89.44 22.81 -43.50
N VAL A 348 89.88 22.81 -44.77
CA VAL A 348 91.19 23.33 -45.22
C VAL A 348 90.96 24.65 -45.97
N GLY A 349 91.18 25.77 -45.28
CA GLY A 349 90.74 27.07 -45.75
C GLY A 349 91.40 27.59 -47.04
N GLY A 350 90.56 28.15 -47.92
CA GLY A 350 90.92 29.28 -48.80
C GLY A 350 91.15 28.98 -50.27
N ASN A 351 90.19 28.37 -50.98
CA ASN A 351 90.17 28.28 -52.46
C ASN A 351 88.73 28.10 -52.99
N GLY A 352 88.54 28.14 -54.32
CA GLY A 352 87.23 27.97 -54.99
C GLY A 352 86.48 26.66 -54.64
N LEU A 353 87.17 25.67 -54.07
CA LEU A 353 86.62 24.43 -53.51
C LEU A 353 85.69 24.68 -52.31
N GLN A 354 86.09 25.57 -51.39
CA GLN A 354 85.27 25.93 -50.23
C GLN A 354 83.98 26.64 -50.68
N GLN A 355 84.06 27.46 -51.73
CA GLN A 355 82.89 28.11 -52.32
C GLN A 355 81.95 27.09 -52.98
N ALA A 356 82.49 26.07 -53.66
CA ALA A 356 81.71 24.95 -54.21
C ALA A 356 81.02 24.13 -53.13
N ALA A 357 81.71 23.80 -52.04
CA ALA A 357 81.14 23.09 -50.91
C ALA A 357 79.99 23.89 -50.26
N LEU A 358 80.21 25.17 -49.92
CA LEU A 358 79.18 26.03 -49.33
C LEU A 358 77.95 26.22 -50.23
N ILE A 359 78.15 26.39 -51.54
CA ILE A 359 77.05 26.52 -52.51
C ILE A 359 76.27 25.22 -52.61
N SER A 360 76.96 24.08 -52.60
CA SER A 360 76.32 22.76 -52.64
C SER A 360 75.46 22.55 -51.38
N TYR A 361 75.97 22.89 -50.19
CA TYR A 361 75.23 22.83 -48.93
C TYR A 361 74.06 23.81 -48.86
N LYS A 362 74.24 25.05 -49.31
CA LYS A 362 73.17 26.06 -49.39
C LYS A 362 72.00 25.55 -50.25
N ASN A 363 72.32 24.99 -51.41
CA ASN A 363 71.34 24.46 -52.34
C ASN A 363 70.59 23.24 -51.76
N GLU A 364 71.30 22.40 -51.00
CA GLU A 364 70.70 21.24 -50.33
C GLU A 364 69.73 21.66 -49.22
N LEU A 365 70.13 22.62 -48.39
CA LEU A 365 69.27 23.20 -47.35
C LEU A 365 68.03 23.85 -47.97
N GLN A 366 68.16 24.50 -49.11
CA GLN A 366 67.03 25.11 -49.81
C GLN A 366 66.02 24.06 -50.26
N VAL A 367 66.45 22.93 -50.83
CA VAL A 367 65.52 21.89 -51.26
C VAL A 367 64.89 21.13 -50.12
N VAL A 368 65.65 20.86 -49.05
CA VAL A 368 65.06 20.27 -47.83
C VAL A 368 64.01 21.21 -47.24
N ALA A 369 64.26 22.52 -47.23
CA ALA A 369 63.29 23.52 -46.75
C ALA A 369 62.06 23.63 -47.65
N GLU A 370 62.23 23.62 -48.97
CA GLU A 370 61.13 23.64 -49.95
C GLU A 370 60.27 22.37 -49.82
N GLN A 371 60.89 21.19 -49.73
CA GLN A 371 60.20 19.91 -49.51
C GLN A 371 59.42 19.91 -48.19
N ALA A 372 60.03 20.36 -47.09
CA ALA A 372 59.36 20.45 -45.81
C ALA A 372 58.19 21.45 -45.83
N CYS A 373 58.31 22.56 -46.57
CA CYS A 373 57.21 23.49 -46.78
C CYS A 373 56.06 22.84 -47.56
N CYS A 374 56.35 22.13 -48.65
CA CYS A 374 55.34 21.41 -49.43
C CYS A 374 54.63 20.33 -48.61
N GLU A 375 55.36 19.55 -47.81
CA GLU A 375 54.80 18.54 -46.92
C GLU A 375 53.91 19.16 -45.84
N ARG A 376 54.38 20.25 -45.20
CA ARG A 376 53.59 21.01 -44.23
C ARG A 376 52.29 21.55 -44.85
N ASP A 377 52.37 22.12 -46.05
CA ASP A 377 51.22 22.71 -46.72
C ASP A 377 50.22 21.64 -47.16
N LYS A 378 50.70 20.47 -47.60
CA LYS A 378 49.86 19.29 -47.87
C LYS A 378 49.15 18.79 -46.61
N VAL A 379 49.90 18.62 -45.51
CA VAL A 379 49.31 18.19 -44.22
C VAL A 379 48.31 19.22 -43.71
N ARG A 380 48.57 20.52 -43.88
CA ARG A 380 47.64 21.59 -43.53
C ARG A 380 46.35 21.49 -44.35
N ALA A 381 46.45 21.30 -45.67
CA ALA A 381 45.28 21.12 -46.54
C ALA A 381 44.48 19.87 -46.18
N ASP A 382 45.15 18.75 -45.89
CA ASP A 382 44.50 17.51 -45.45
C ASP A 382 43.81 17.68 -44.10
N LEU A 383 44.43 18.40 -43.15
CA LEU A 383 43.84 18.75 -41.86
C LEU A 383 42.62 19.66 -42.04
N ASP A 384 42.69 20.67 -42.90
CA ASP A 384 41.58 21.57 -43.19
C ASP A 384 40.40 20.81 -43.82
N LEU A 385 40.66 19.88 -44.73
CA LEU A 385 39.64 19.02 -45.33
C LEU A 385 39.02 18.07 -44.29
N ALA A 386 39.83 17.51 -43.38
CA ALA A 386 39.35 16.69 -42.28
C ALA A 386 38.48 17.51 -41.32
N ASN A 387 38.90 18.73 -40.96
CA ASN A 387 38.14 19.65 -40.13
C ASN A 387 36.81 20.05 -40.78
N GLN A 388 36.80 20.31 -42.10
CA GLN A 388 35.56 20.58 -42.83
C GLN A 388 34.59 19.38 -42.82
N ARG A 389 35.11 18.15 -42.94
CA ARG A 389 34.30 16.92 -42.82
C ARG A 389 33.75 16.77 -41.39
N ASN A 390 34.58 16.97 -40.36
CA ASN A 390 34.15 16.94 -38.97
C ASN A 390 33.06 17.98 -38.68
N LEU A 391 33.22 19.22 -39.17
CA LEU A 391 32.20 20.26 -39.03
C LEU A 391 30.87 19.90 -39.70
N LYS A 392 30.90 19.18 -40.84
CA LYS A 392 29.67 18.68 -41.48
C LYS A 392 29.01 17.60 -40.64
N LEU A 393 29.79 16.66 -40.09
CA LEU A 393 29.26 15.62 -39.20
C LEU A 393 28.66 16.22 -37.93
N VAL A 394 29.32 17.20 -37.31
CA VAL A 394 28.79 17.91 -36.13
C VAL A 394 27.45 18.56 -36.47
N ARG A 395 27.35 19.30 -37.59
CA ARG A 395 26.07 19.89 -38.02
C ARG A 395 24.99 18.86 -38.27
N GLU A 396 25.33 17.72 -38.89
CA GLU A 396 24.38 16.65 -39.18
C GLU A 396 23.88 15.98 -37.89
N VAL A 397 24.76 15.85 -36.88
CA VAL A 397 24.41 15.38 -35.54
C VAL A 397 23.49 16.39 -34.85
N ASP A 398 23.81 17.68 -34.89
CA ASP A 398 22.97 18.75 -34.34
C ASP A 398 21.59 18.78 -35.01
N ASP A 399 21.52 18.70 -36.34
CA ASP A 399 20.25 18.66 -37.09
C ASP A 399 19.41 17.41 -36.72
N ARG A 400 20.05 16.25 -36.54
CA ARG A 400 19.37 15.03 -36.05
C ARG A 400 18.88 15.17 -34.61
N HIS A 401 19.66 15.82 -33.75
CA HIS A 401 19.24 16.09 -32.38
C HIS A 401 18.04 17.04 -32.36
N VAL A 402 18.07 18.14 -33.12
CA VAL A 402 16.96 19.09 -33.23
C VAL A 402 15.70 18.41 -33.78
N THR A 403 15.81 17.59 -34.83
CA THR A 403 14.66 16.86 -35.39
C THR A 403 14.10 15.82 -34.42
N THR A 404 14.96 15.09 -33.71
CA THR A 404 14.53 14.12 -32.69
C THR A 404 13.88 14.83 -31.50
N GLU A 405 14.44 15.94 -31.05
CA GLU A 405 13.92 16.72 -29.94
C GLU A 405 12.58 17.36 -30.29
N THR A 406 12.43 17.93 -31.49
CA THR A 406 11.15 18.50 -31.94
C THR A 406 10.05 17.46 -32.08
N LEU A 407 10.37 16.26 -32.58
CA LEU A 407 9.43 15.13 -32.64
C LEU A 407 9.05 14.63 -31.24
N ASN A 408 10.01 14.55 -30.31
CA ASN A 408 9.73 14.17 -28.93
C ASN A 408 8.85 15.24 -28.24
N GLN A 409 9.15 16.53 -28.44
CA GLN A 409 8.33 17.62 -27.93
C GLN A 409 6.91 17.60 -28.51
N SER A 410 6.73 17.32 -29.81
CA SER A 410 5.39 17.22 -30.40
C SER A 410 4.63 16.02 -29.83
N ARG A 411 5.28 14.87 -29.68
CA ARG A 411 4.67 13.67 -29.07
C ARG A 411 4.25 13.91 -27.62
N ILE A 412 5.07 14.61 -26.84
CA ILE A 412 4.73 14.99 -25.46
C ILE A 412 3.50 15.91 -25.47
N ARG A 413 3.47 16.94 -26.34
CA ARG A 413 2.31 17.85 -26.45
C ARG A 413 1.03 17.13 -26.85
N GLU A 414 1.10 16.17 -27.79
CA GLU A 414 -0.03 15.35 -28.20
C GLU A 414 -0.54 14.48 -27.05
N LEU A 415 0.36 13.81 -26.32
CA LEU A 415 -0.02 13.03 -25.13
C LEU A 415 -0.63 13.90 -24.03
N GLU A 416 -0.03 15.06 -23.74
CA GLU A 416 -0.57 16.03 -22.79
C GLU A 416 -1.96 16.53 -23.21
N GLN A 417 -2.17 16.74 -24.51
CA GLN A 417 -3.45 17.14 -25.05
C GLN A 417 -4.49 16.01 -24.90
N ASP A 418 -4.12 14.77 -25.22
CA ASP A 418 -4.98 13.60 -25.00
C ASP A 418 -5.36 13.43 -23.53
N PHE A 419 -4.41 13.64 -22.60
CA PHE A 419 -4.70 13.59 -21.17
C PHE A 419 -5.61 14.74 -20.74
N ARG A 420 -5.39 15.96 -21.25
CA ARG A 420 -6.25 17.11 -21.00
C ARG A 420 -7.67 16.86 -21.50
N ASP A 421 -7.83 16.28 -22.68
CA ASP A 421 -9.13 16.00 -23.29
C ASP A 421 -9.85 14.87 -22.55
N ARG A 422 -9.13 13.80 -22.14
CA ARG A 422 -9.68 12.74 -21.27
C ARG A 422 -10.12 13.30 -19.92
N LEU A 423 -9.32 14.17 -19.30
CA LEU A 423 -9.68 14.82 -18.04
C LEU A 423 -10.89 15.75 -18.20
N ALA A 424 -10.98 16.49 -19.31
CA ALA A 424 -12.14 17.33 -19.60
C ALA A 424 -13.41 16.49 -19.81
N SER A 425 -13.31 15.38 -20.54
CA SER A 425 -14.40 14.41 -20.71
C SER A 425 -14.85 13.82 -19.38
N LEU A 426 -13.92 13.36 -18.54
CA LEU A 426 -14.24 12.80 -17.22
C LEU A 426 -14.88 13.84 -16.29
N ARG A 427 -14.38 15.09 -16.30
CA ARG A 427 -15.00 16.18 -15.56
C ARG A 427 -16.42 16.45 -16.03
N SER A 428 -16.64 16.51 -17.34
CA SER A 428 -17.99 16.71 -17.90
C SER A 428 -18.93 15.56 -17.56
N GLN A 429 -18.46 14.31 -17.61
CA GLN A 429 -19.24 13.14 -17.17
C GLN A 429 -19.59 13.21 -15.68
N SER A 430 -18.61 13.54 -14.83
CA SER A 430 -18.84 13.71 -13.39
C SER A 430 -19.82 14.86 -13.10
N GLU A 431 -19.72 15.98 -13.82
CA GLU A 431 -20.67 17.09 -13.72
C GLU A 431 -22.10 16.66 -14.12
N GLN A 432 -22.24 15.91 -15.21
CA GLN A 432 -23.54 15.37 -15.65
C GLN A 432 -24.13 14.37 -14.65
N GLU A 433 -23.31 13.50 -14.07
CA GLU A 433 -23.74 12.56 -13.03
C GLU A 433 -24.15 13.27 -11.75
N ASN A 434 -23.37 14.27 -11.32
CA ASN A 434 -23.69 15.10 -10.16
C ASN A 434 -25.00 15.87 -10.39
N GLU A 435 -25.20 16.43 -11.58
CA GLU A 435 -26.45 17.12 -11.94
C GLU A 435 -27.62 16.15 -11.96
N ALA A 436 -27.46 14.94 -12.50
CA ALA A 436 -28.50 13.90 -12.49
C ALA A 436 -28.84 13.44 -11.07
N GLN A 437 -27.84 13.29 -10.19
CA GLN A 437 -28.04 12.97 -8.78
C GLN A 437 -28.77 14.09 -8.04
N LEU A 438 -28.40 15.35 -8.31
CA LEU A 438 -29.07 16.51 -7.73
C LEU A 438 -30.53 16.57 -8.17
N GLN A 439 -30.81 16.36 -9.45
CA GLN A 439 -32.19 16.31 -9.97
C GLN A 439 -33.00 15.18 -9.33
N LEU A 440 -32.41 14.01 -9.09
CA LEU A 440 -33.09 12.91 -8.41
C LEU A 440 -33.40 13.25 -6.95
N ALA A 441 -32.42 13.81 -6.22
CA ALA A 441 -32.62 14.26 -4.85
C ALA A 441 -33.68 15.38 -4.75
N GLU A 442 -33.72 16.30 -5.73
CA GLU A 442 -34.76 17.33 -5.80
C GLU A 442 -36.15 16.75 -6.03
N ARG A 443 -36.28 15.74 -6.90
CA ARG A 443 -37.57 15.04 -7.13
C ARG A 443 -38.05 14.33 -5.88
N GLU A 444 -37.16 13.60 -5.20
CA GLU A 444 -37.48 12.94 -3.92
C GLU A 444 -37.89 13.96 -2.85
N ARG A 445 -37.14 15.06 -2.73
CA ARG A 445 -37.49 16.15 -1.82
C ARG A 445 -38.86 16.74 -2.13
N CYS A 446 -39.21 16.94 -3.41
CA CYS A 446 -40.54 17.41 -3.79
C CYS A 446 -41.63 16.40 -3.43
N SER A 447 -41.42 15.11 -3.70
CA SER A 447 -42.37 14.04 -3.32
C SER A 447 -42.60 14.00 -1.80
N LEU A 448 -41.52 14.03 -1.01
CA LEU A 448 -41.62 14.06 0.44
C LEU A 448 -42.30 15.34 0.95
N GLN A 449 -42.08 16.49 0.30
CA GLN A 449 -42.78 17.71 0.64
C GLN A 449 -44.29 17.61 0.35
N ASP A 450 -44.69 16.96 -0.74
CA ASP A 450 -46.10 16.74 -1.05
C ASP A 450 -46.76 15.76 -0.08
N GLU A 451 -46.08 14.67 0.29
CA GLU A 451 -46.54 13.76 1.34
C GLU A 451 -46.68 14.46 2.69
N LEU A 452 -45.71 15.29 3.08
CA LEU A 452 -45.80 16.10 4.30
C LEU A 452 -46.97 17.09 4.26
N ARG A 453 -47.27 17.68 3.09
CA ARG A 453 -48.45 18.54 2.93
C ARG A 453 -49.74 17.75 3.10
N LEU A 454 -49.82 16.55 2.53
CA LEU A 454 -50.98 15.67 2.66
C LEU A 454 -51.19 15.23 4.11
N LEU A 455 -50.12 14.80 4.80
CA LEU A 455 -50.19 14.40 6.21
C LEU A 455 -50.61 15.56 7.10
N ARG A 456 -50.14 16.78 6.85
CA ARG A 456 -50.60 17.97 7.57
C ARG A 456 -52.08 18.29 7.33
N ALA A 457 -52.58 18.06 6.11
CA ALA A 457 -54.00 18.22 5.82
C ALA A 457 -54.84 17.19 6.59
N GLN A 458 -54.41 15.92 6.61
CA GLN A 458 -55.06 14.85 7.39
C GLN A 458 -55.01 15.12 8.89
N GLU A 459 -53.88 15.62 9.40
CA GLU A 459 -53.75 16.03 10.81
C GLU A 459 -54.75 17.15 11.14
N ALA A 460 -54.91 18.14 10.26
CA ALA A 460 -55.89 19.22 10.45
C ALA A 460 -57.34 18.71 10.44
N GLU A 461 -57.68 17.78 9.54
CA GLU A 461 -59.00 17.14 9.49
C GLU A 461 -59.28 16.36 10.79
N LEU A 462 -58.33 15.54 11.24
CA LEU A 462 -58.47 14.80 12.50
C LEU A 462 -58.55 15.70 13.72
N GLN A 463 -57.84 16.83 13.73
CA GLN A 463 -57.95 17.85 14.79
C GLN A 463 -59.35 18.49 14.80
N GLU A 464 -59.92 18.79 13.62
CA GLU A 464 -61.29 19.32 13.50
C GLU A 464 -62.33 18.29 13.97
N ASP A 465 -62.19 17.03 13.57
CA ASP A 465 -63.05 15.93 14.04
C ASP A 465 -62.98 15.77 15.56
N LEU A 466 -61.77 15.80 16.14
CA LEU A 466 -61.60 15.73 17.59
C LEU A 466 -62.22 16.93 18.30
N CYS A 467 -62.11 18.14 17.74
CA CYS A 467 -62.82 19.32 18.24
C CYS A 467 -64.34 19.15 18.17
N SER A 468 -64.88 18.57 17.10
CA SER A 468 -66.33 18.31 16.97
C SER A 468 -66.83 17.29 18.00
N VAL A 469 -66.10 16.18 18.19
CA VAL A 469 -66.44 15.13 19.16
C VAL A 469 -66.32 15.64 20.59
N THR A 470 -65.30 16.46 20.90
CA THR A 470 -65.18 17.07 22.23
C THR A 470 -66.31 18.06 22.51
N GLN A 471 -66.75 18.83 21.50
CA GLN A 471 -67.91 19.70 21.61
C GLN A 471 -69.21 18.90 21.83
N GLU A 472 -69.42 17.81 21.08
CA GLU A 472 -70.58 16.93 21.28
C GLU A 472 -70.56 16.25 22.67
N ASN A 473 -69.40 15.79 23.14
CA ASN A 473 -69.28 15.24 24.50
C ASN A 473 -69.65 16.28 25.55
N SER A 474 -69.16 17.53 25.44
CA SER A 474 -69.53 18.59 26.38
C SER A 474 -71.05 18.85 26.38
N ARG A 475 -71.68 18.82 25.20
CA ARG A 475 -73.13 18.96 25.07
C ARG A 475 -73.88 17.78 25.69
N LEU A 476 -73.42 16.54 25.47
CA LEU A 476 -74.03 15.34 26.07
C LEU A 476 -73.84 15.31 27.59
N GLU A 477 -72.71 15.78 28.10
CA GLU A 477 -72.46 15.96 29.53
C GLU A 477 -73.43 16.98 30.16
N ASP A 478 -73.66 18.10 29.48
CA ASP A 478 -74.65 19.10 29.87
C ASP A 478 -76.07 18.50 29.89
N GLU A 479 -76.47 17.79 28.83
CA GLU A 479 -77.77 17.11 28.76
C GLU A 479 -77.92 16.06 29.87
N LEU A 480 -76.87 15.28 30.14
CA LEU A 480 -76.82 14.31 31.23
C LEU A 480 -76.95 15.00 32.60
N SER A 481 -76.33 16.17 32.79
CA SER A 481 -76.44 16.95 34.03
C SER A 481 -77.88 17.43 34.26
N VAL A 482 -78.57 17.87 33.21
CA VAL A 482 -79.98 18.28 33.25
C VAL A 482 -80.88 17.10 33.58
N VAL A 483 -80.64 15.93 32.97
CA VAL A 483 -81.39 14.70 33.26
C VAL A 483 -81.15 14.23 34.69
N LYS A 484 -79.91 14.26 35.17
CA LYS A 484 -79.56 13.97 36.57
C LYS A 484 -80.31 14.90 37.53
N LEU A 485 -80.35 16.21 37.25
CA LEU A 485 -81.11 17.17 38.04
C LEU A 485 -82.61 16.80 38.10
N LYS A 486 -83.24 16.56 36.94
CA LYS A 486 -84.65 16.12 36.86
C LYS A 486 -84.91 14.81 37.61
N LEU A 487 -83.98 13.86 37.55
CA LEU A 487 -84.07 12.61 38.30
C LEU A 487 -84.02 12.88 39.81
N THR A 488 -83.13 13.76 40.27
CA THR A 488 -83.09 14.12 41.70
C THR A 488 -84.34 14.86 42.16
N GLU A 489 -84.92 15.72 41.33
CA GLU A 489 -86.20 16.39 41.59
C GLU A 489 -87.35 15.38 41.67
N ALA A 490 -87.44 14.44 40.72
CA ALA A 490 -88.42 13.36 40.75
C ALA A 490 -88.21 12.43 41.95
N GLN A 491 -86.97 12.08 42.29
CA GLN A 491 -86.67 11.30 43.50
C GLN A 491 -87.10 12.06 44.76
N SER A 492 -86.90 13.37 44.81
CA SER A 492 -87.33 14.20 45.94
C SER A 492 -88.86 14.24 46.07
N SER A 493 -89.59 14.28 44.95
CA SER A 493 -91.06 14.25 44.92
C SER A 493 -91.60 12.88 45.32
N VAL A 494 -90.99 11.78 44.84
CA VAL A 494 -91.29 10.41 45.29
C VAL A 494 -91.03 10.25 46.79
N ASN A 495 -89.89 10.75 47.29
CA ASN A 495 -89.58 10.72 48.72
C ASN A 495 -90.61 11.53 49.54
N LYS A 496 -91.12 12.65 49.00
CA LYS A 496 -92.18 13.44 49.63
C LYS A 496 -93.49 12.65 49.70
N LEU A 497 -93.91 12.06 48.58
CA LEU A 497 -95.11 11.21 48.52
C LEU A 497 -95.00 9.98 49.45
N HIS A 498 -93.82 9.35 49.55
CA HIS A 498 -93.57 8.28 50.51
C HIS A 498 -93.79 8.77 51.95
N ARG A 499 -93.22 9.93 52.32
CA ARG A 499 -93.44 10.51 53.65
C ARG A 499 -94.91 10.84 53.92
N ASP A 500 -95.62 11.37 52.92
CA ASP A 500 -97.05 11.68 53.05
C ASP A 500 -97.89 10.40 53.23
N MET A 501 -97.54 9.32 52.50
CA MET A 501 -98.14 7.99 52.67
C MET A 501 -97.86 7.42 54.07
N ASP A 502 -96.63 7.49 54.55
CA ASP A 502 -96.26 7.04 55.89
C ASP A 502 -97.02 7.80 56.98
N GLN A 503 -97.21 9.12 56.82
CA GLN A 503 -98.01 9.92 57.73
C GLN A 503 -99.49 9.50 57.72
N LEU A 504 -100.07 9.22 56.55
CA LEU A 504 -101.44 8.71 56.44
C LEU A 504 -101.59 7.31 57.07
N LEU A 505 -100.60 6.43 56.86
CA LEU A 505 -100.56 5.11 57.48
C LEU A 505 -100.43 5.23 59.01
N GLN A 506 -99.55 6.09 59.52
CA GLN A 506 -99.42 6.37 60.95
C GLN A 506 -100.71 6.94 61.55
N HIS A 507 -101.40 7.85 60.85
CA HIS A 507 -102.70 8.36 61.28
C HIS A 507 -103.76 7.26 61.34
N LYS A 508 -103.80 6.37 60.33
CA LYS A 508 -104.71 5.21 60.31
C LYS A 508 -104.42 4.22 61.44
N VAL A 509 -103.13 3.93 61.72
CA VAL A 509 -102.72 3.08 62.86
C VAL A 509 -103.09 3.75 64.18
N THR A 510 -102.95 5.07 64.30
CA THR A 510 -103.33 5.82 65.51
C THR A 510 -104.85 5.74 65.74
N LEU A 511 -105.66 5.87 64.68
CA LEU A 511 -107.11 5.68 64.75
C LEU A 511 -107.49 4.23 65.10
N GLN A 512 -106.80 3.22 64.55
CA GLN A 512 -107.00 1.80 64.94
C GLN A 512 -106.63 1.54 66.41
N THR A 513 -105.55 2.16 66.89
CA THR A 513 -105.11 2.05 68.29
C THR A 513 -106.08 2.76 69.25
N GLN A 514 -106.67 3.88 68.84
CA GLN A 514 -107.76 4.55 69.57
C GLN A 514 -109.07 3.74 69.56
N GLN A 515 -109.34 2.95 68.51
CA GLN A 515 -110.49 2.03 68.45
C GLN A 515 -110.30 0.77 69.33
N GLN A 516 -109.06 0.28 69.47
CA GLN A 516 -108.73 -0.87 70.34
C GLN A 516 -108.57 -0.50 71.83
N THR A 517 -108.23 0.75 72.16
CA THR A 517 -108.14 1.22 73.56
C THR A 517 -109.51 1.47 74.22
N HIS A 518 -110.57 1.66 73.43
CA HIS A 518 -111.94 1.75 73.97
C HIS A 518 -112.58 0.39 74.28
N ASN A 519 -112.07 -0.71 73.70
CA ASN A 519 -112.55 -2.08 73.93
C ASN A 519 -111.77 -2.89 74.98
N ASN A 520 -110.57 -2.43 75.39
CA ASN A 520 -109.72 -3.13 76.36
C ASN A 520 -109.73 -2.52 77.78
N ARG A 521 -110.69 -1.64 78.10
CA ARG A 521 -110.86 -1.06 79.45
C ARG A 521 -111.80 -1.87 80.36
N HIS A 522 -112.33 -3.00 79.88
CA HIS A 522 -113.29 -3.85 80.60
C HIS A 522 -112.81 -5.27 80.91
N THR A 523 -111.52 -5.57 80.73
CA THR A 523 -110.97 -6.90 81.02
C THR A 523 -109.66 -6.83 81.78
N SER A 524 -109.74 -7.29 83.03
CA SER A 524 -108.65 -7.83 83.84
C SER A 524 -107.89 -6.86 84.74
N THR A 525 -108.65 -6.29 85.66
CA THR A 525 -108.26 -6.06 87.07
C THR A 525 -108.16 -7.37 87.88
N TYR A 526 -107.62 -8.47 87.34
CA TYR A 526 -107.61 -9.76 88.07
C TYR A 526 -106.45 -10.72 87.78
N THR A 527 -105.24 -10.27 87.44
CA THR A 527 -104.06 -11.15 87.60
C THR A 527 -102.82 -10.31 87.89
N HIS A 528 -102.56 -10.13 89.19
CA HIS A 528 -101.40 -9.42 89.73
C HIS A 528 -100.51 -10.32 90.58
N GLN A 529 -100.45 -11.64 90.33
CA GLN A 529 -99.77 -12.51 91.28
C GLN A 529 -99.24 -13.84 90.72
N GLN A 530 -98.57 -13.82 89.57
CA GLN A 530 -97.62 -14.88 89.24
C GLN A 530 -96.32 -14.29 88.69
N THR A 531 -95.32 -14.30 89.57
CA THR A 531 -93.88 -14.46 89.29
C THR A 531 -93.13 -13.30 88.64
N HIS A 532 -92.64 -12.42 89.51
CA HIS A 532 -91.32 -11.78 89.42
C HIS A 532 -90.26 -12.70 90.07
N ILE A 533 -89.03 -12.66 89.53
CA ILE A 533 -87.71 -12.97 90.15
C ILE A 533 -87.16 -14.42 90.03
N ASN A 534 -86.34 -14.61 88.99
CA ASN A 534 -84.90 -14.98 89.02
C ASN A 534 -84.48 -14.93 87.52
N ILE A 535 -83.91 -13.87 86.93
CA ILE A 535 -82.82 -12.96 87.35
C ILE A 535 -81.61 -13.75 87.86
N HIS A 536 -80.57 -13.88 87.03
CA HIS A 536 -79.25 -13.26 87.27
C HIS A 536 -78.18 -13.86 86.31
N THR A 537 -77.42 -12.94 85.69
CA THR A 537 -76.03 -13.08 85.25
C THR A 537 -75.67 -14.15 84.19
N ASN A 538 -75.77 -13.74 82.94
CA ASN A 538 -74.58 -13.49 82.10
C ASN A 538 -75.01 -12.31 81.21
N ASP A 539 -74.89 -11.05 81.66
CA ASP A 539 -73.65 -10.36 82.02
C ASP A 539 -72.55 -10.56 80.99
N GLU A 540 -71.95 -9.43 80.61
CA GLU A 540 -70.79 -9.28 79.74
C GLU A 540 -71.07 -9.55 78.25
N LEU A 541 -71.02 -8.63 77.30
CA LEU A 541 -70.40 -7.31 77.13
C LEU A 541 -70.97 -6.85 75.75
N SER A 542 -71.48 -5.67 75.45
CA SER A 542 -71.58 -4.37 76.10
C SER A 542 -72.55 -3.57 75.20
N SER A 543 -73.76 -3.19 75.62
CA SER A 543 -74.06 -1.90 76.27
C SER A 543 -72.98 -0.85 76.02
N GLU A 544 -73.29 0.15 75.18
CA GLU A 544 -73.55 1.52 75.65
C GLU A 544 -72.28 2.36 75.76
N LEU A 545 -72.21 3.65 75.43
CA LEU A 545 -73.18 4.65 74.98
C LEU A 545 -72.34 5.92 74.85
N LEU A 546 -72.35 6.58 73.69
CA LEU A 546 -72.30 8.04 73.69
C LEU A 546 -72.92 8.63 72.43
N LYS A 547 -74.21 8.95 72.58
CA LYS A 547 -74.78 10.29 72.35
C LYS A 547 -74.41 10.98 71.03
N SER A 548 -75.44 11.14 70.19
CA SER A 548 -76.09 12.44 69.93
C SER A 548 -75.17 13.66 69.82
N GLN A 549 -75.25 14.58 68.86
CA GLN A 549 -76.24 14.91 67.84
C GLN A 549 -75.67 16.15 67.11
N LYS A 550 -75.94 16.27 65.79
CA LYS A 550 -76.18 17.52 65.02
C LYS A 550 -75.02 18.54 64.88
N ARG A 551 -74.53 18.75 63.64
CA ARG A 551 -74.89 19.85 62.67
C ARG A 551 -74.50 21.25 63.19
N ASP A 552 -73.95 22.21 62.45
CA ASP A 552 -73.88 22.50 61.01
C ASP A 552 -72.97 23.75 60.77
N ARG A 553 -72.62 23.99 59.50
CA ARG A 553 -72.21 25.29 58.85
C ARG A 553 -70.77 25.87 58.93
N LYS A 554 -70.04 25.66 57.81
CA LYS A 554 -69.62 26.63 56.75
C LYS A 554 -68.68 27.83 57.08
N SER A 555 -67.46 27.85 56.48
CA SER A 555 -67.02 28.81 55.42
C SER A 555 -65.49 29.04 55.30
N ARG A 556 -64.96 28.79 54.07
CA ARG A 556 -63.95 29.51 53.25
C ARG A 556 -62.41 29.53 53.52
N ARG A 557 -61.71 29.12 52.43
CA ARG A 557 -60.38 29.46 51.86
C ARG A 557 -59.17 28.84 52.60
N SER A 558 -58.17 28.21 51.96
CA SER A 558 -57.42 28.57 50.75
C SER A 558 -56.62 27.38 50.17
N ALA A 559 -56.48 27.35 48.84
CA ALA A 559 -55.39 26.85 47.97
C ALA A 559 -54.84 25.41 48.10
N GLY A 560 -54.72 24.74 46.94
CA GLY A 560 -53.90 23.54 46.74
C GLY A 560 -54.19 22.80 45.43
N ASP A 561 -53.90 23.43 44.28
CA ASP A 561 -53.65 22.77 42.98
C ASP A 561 -52.32 21.99 43.07
N ALA A 562 -52.25 20.73 42.67
CA ALA A 562 -52.02 20.20 41.31
C ALA A 562 -50.57 20.34 40.81
N ASN A 563 -50.03 19.18 40.42
CA ASN A 563 -48.80 18.96 39.65
C ASN A 563 -48.75 19.87 38.40
N ASP A 564 -47.54 20.34 38.01
CA ASP A 564 -46.85 19.85 36.80
C ASP A 564 -45.44 20.48 36.67
N ALA A 565 -44.67 19.90 35.76
CA ALA A 565 -43.26 19.99 35.47
C ALA A 565 -42.62 21.36 35.17
N THR A 566 -41.28 21.35 35.27
CA THR A 566 -40.31 21.77 34.23
C THR A 566 -39.26 22.79 34.70
N ALA A 567 -38.01 22.51 34.31
CA ALA A 567 -36.94 23.46 33.96
C ALA A 567 -35.69 23.55 34.89
N LEU A 568 -34.64 22.91 34.37
CA LEU A 568 -33.30 23.45 34.13
C LEU A 568 -32.26 23.58 35.27
N SER A 569 -31.12 22.96 34.95
CA SER A 569 -29.77 23.53 35.02
C SER A 569 -29.16 23.70 36.41
N TRP A 570 -28.30 22.76 36.82
CA TRP A 570 -27.06 23.12 37.53
C TRP A 570 -25.91 22.17 37.16
N THR A 571 -24.89 22.79 36.57
CA THR A 571 -23.49 22.39 36.48
C THR A 571 -22.89 22.00 37.83
N GLU A 572 -22.11 20.90 37.81
CA GLU A 572 -20.83 20.59 38.49
C GLU A 572 -20.31 21.49 39.64
N PRO A 573 -19.63 20.91 40.67
CA PRO A 573 -18.25 20.44 40.46
C PRO A 573 -17.79 19.16 41.19
N HIS A 574 -16.80 18.52 40.52
CA HIS A 574 -15.67 17.66 40.91
C HIS A 574 -15.43 17.41 42.42
N THR A 575 -14.91 16.28 42.91
CA THR A 575 -13.88 15.31 42.46
C THR A 575 -14.00 14.09 43.38
N VAL A 576 -13.75 12.86 42.89
CA VAL A 576 -12.79 11.87 43.42
C VAL A 576 -12.77 10.69 42.43
N ASN A 577 -11.71 10.60 41.64
CA ASN A 577 -11.31 9.35 41.00
C ASN A 577 -10.96 8.34 42.09
N THR A 578 -11.49 7.11 42.01
CA THR A 578 -10.75 5.83 42.03
C THR A 578 -11.77 4.68 42.15
N VAL A 579 -11.54 3.61 41.40
CA VAL A 579 -12.24 2.31 41.39
C VAL A 579 -13.46 2.23 40.46
N LEU A 580 -13.21 1.81 39.22
CA LEU A 580 -14.16 1.02 38.45
C LEU A 580 -13.38 0.11 37.50
N ASP A 581 -12.98 -1.03 38.04
CA ASP A 581 -12.72 -2.23 37.25
C ASP A 581 -13.51 -3.36 37.92
N SER A 582 -14.14 -4.22 37.13
CA SER A 582 -15.08 -5.27 37.55
C SER A 582 -16.45 -4.79 38.05
N VAL A 583 -17.42 -4.61 37.14
CA VAL A 583 -18.68 -5.39 37.06
C VAL A 583 -19.38 -5.02 35.75
N VAL A 584 -19.23 -5.88 34.73
CA VAL A 584 -20.30 -6.14 33.75
C VAL A 584 -20.35 -7.64 33.58
N SER A 585 -21.03 -8.29 34.53
CA SER A 585 -21.61 -9.62 34.32
C SER A 585 -23.12 -9.41 34.35
N GLY A 586 -23.69 -9.03 33.22
CA GLY A 586 -25.13 -9.08 32.99
C GLY A 586 -25.54 -10.51 32.64
N PRO A 587 -26.65 -11.04 33.18
CA PRO A 587 -27.02 -12.44 32.98
C PRO A 587 -27.70 -12.63 31.62
N GLY A 588 -27.26 -13.65 30.87
CA GLY A 588 -28.00 -14.17 29.72
C GLY A 588 -27.22 -14.19 28.40
N VAL A 589 -25.97 -14.64 28.40
CA VAL A 589 -25.32 -15.10 27.17
C VAL A 589 -25.05 -16.59 27.34
N SER A 590 -25.52 -17.40 26.39
CA SER A 590 -25.28 -18.85 26.40
C SER A 590 -23.76 -19.09 26.41
N ILE A 591 -23.30 -20.07 27.20
CA ILE A 591 -21.89 -20.51 27.26
C ILE A 591 -21.31 -20.76 25.85
N GLN A 592 -22.16 -21.13 24.89
CA GLN A 592 -21.77 -21.28 23.49
C GLN A 592 -21.40 -19.96 22.80
N THR A 593 -22.10 -18.87 23.10
CA THR A 593 -21.84 -17.55 22.49
C THR A 593 -20.60 -16.91 23.11
N GLU A 594 -20.35 -17.14 24.40
CA GLU A 594 -19.12 -16.72 25.09
C GLU A 594 -17.90 -17.47 24.53
N LEU A 595 -18.00 -18.80 24.33
CA LEU A 595 -16.94 -19.60 23.71
C LEU A 595 -16.66 -19.20 22.26
N ALA A 596 -17.71 -18.89 21.48
CA ALA A 596 -17.56 -18.43 20.10
C ALA A 596 -16.89 -17.05 20.02
N LEU A 597 -17.26 -16.12 20.91
CA LEU A 597 -16.61 -14.81 21.02
C LEU A 597 -15.15 -14.92 21.46
N GLU A 598 -14.85 -15.85 22.38
CA GLU A 598 -13.49 -16.08 22.85
C GLU A 598 -12.61 -16.77 21.79
N GLN A 599 -13.17 -17.71 21.02
CA GLN A 599 -12.51 -18.28 19.84
C GLN A 599 -12.24 -17.23 18.77
N LEU A 600 -13.20 -16.34 18.50
CA LEU A 600 -13.03 -15.28 17.49
C LEU A 600 -12.00 -14.24 17.93
N LYS A 601 -11.95 -13.92 19.22
CA LYS A 601 -10.90 -13.08 19.82
C LYS A 601 -9.53 -13.74 19.77
N HIS A 602 -9.45 -15.06 19.99
CA HIS A 602 -8.20 -15.80 19.87
C HIS A 602 -7.69 -15.79 18.42
N ASN A 603 -8.57 -16.07 17.45
CA ASN A 603 -8.23 -16.04 16.03
C ASN A 603 -7.77 -14.64 15.57
N HIS A 604 -8.49 -13.59 15.97
CA HIS A 604 -8.12 -12.22 15.64
C HIS A 604 -6.75 -11.83 16.24
N ASN A 605 -6.47 -12.23 17.48
CA ASN A 605 -5.16 -12.03 18.08
C ASN A 605 -4.05 -12.80 17.35
N GLN A 606 -4.35 -14.01 16.87
CA GLN A 606 -3.40 -14.82 16.12
C GLN A 606 -3.10 -14.22 14.74
N GLU A 607 -4.13 -13.70 14.05
CA GLU A 607 -3.98 -12.96 12.79
C GLU A 607 -3.19 -11.66 12.97
N LEU A 608 -3.46 -10.91 14.06
CA LEU A 608 -2.69 -9.71 14.39
C LEU A 608 -1.22 -10.04 14.69
N GLN A 609 -0.94 -11.15 15.38
CA GLN A 609 0.44 -11.61 15.59
C GLN A 609 1.11 -12.01 14.27
N GLN A 610 0.39 -12.68 13.37
CA GLN A 610 0.91 -13.05 12.05
C GLN A 610 1.23 -11.81 11.20
N LEU A 611 0.34 -10.82 11.17
CA LEU A 611 0.55 -9.53 10.52
C LEU A 611 1.72 -8.77 11.13
N HIS A 612 1.86 -8.79 12.45
CA HIS A 612 2.98 -8.16 13.14
C HIS A 612 4.31 -8.80 12.77
N ILE A 613 4.38 -10.13 12.75
CA ILE A 613 5.56 -10.88 12.31
C ILE A 613 5.90 -10.55 10.85
N GLN A 614 4.91 -10.52 9.96
CA GLN A 614 5.14 -10.17 8.55
C GLN A 614 5.72 -8.76 8.39
N LEU A 615 5.16 -7.78 9.11
CA LEU A 615 5.63 -6.41 9.07
C LEU A 615 7.06 -6.29 9.63
N ASP A 616 7.34 -6.92 10.77
CA ASP A 616 8.69 -6.94 11.36
C ASP A 616 9.69 -7.62 10.42
N THR A 617 9.30 -8.70 9.74
CA THR A 617 10.19 -9.38 8.78
C THR A 617 10.50 -8.47 7.59
N GLN A 618 9.51 -7.73 7.10
CA GLN A 618 9.68 -6.81 5.98
C GLN A 618 10.51 -5.58 6.36
N VAL A 619 10.29 -5.01 7.54
CA VAL A 619 11.11 -3.92 8.10
C VAL A 619 12.55 -4.37 8.27
N ASN A 620 12.77 -5.54 8.90
CA ASN A 620 14.11 -6.10 9.07
C ASN A 620 14.82 -6.36 7.74
N TYR A 621 14.10 -6.81 6.70
CA TYR A 621 14.65 -6.99 5.36
C TYR A 621 15.15 -5.66 4.78
N TYR A 622 14.34 -4.61 4.84
CA TYR A 622 14.74 -3.30 4.31
C TYR A 622 15.83 -2.64 5.16
N GLU A 623 15.80 -2.78 6.48
CA GLU A 623 16.88 -2.32 7.36
C GLU A 623 18.21 -3.01 7.02
N ARG A 624 18.19 -4.33 6.80
CA ARG A 624 19.38 -5.10 6.40
C ARG A 624 19.90 -4.65 5.03
N SER A 625 19.00 -4.44 4.06
CA SER A 625 19.36 -3.97 2.72
C SER A 625 19.97 -2.57 2.74
N LEU A 626 19.43 -1.67 3.57
CA LEU A 626 19.98 -0.33 3.74
C LEU A 626 21.35 -0.36 4.43
N GLU A 627 21.55 -1.25 5.40
CA GLU A 627 22.84 -1.40 6.07
C GLU A 627 23.92 -1.95 5.12
N LEU A 628 23.58 -2.92 4.27
CA LEU A 628 24.49 -3.43 3.24
C LEU A 628 24.89 -2.32 2.24
N MET A 629 23.93 -1.51 1.80
CA MET A 629 24.21 -0.36 0.94
C MET A 629 25.12 0.66 1.64
N ARG A 630 24.87 0.93 2.92
CA ARG A 630 25.69 1.85 3.72
C ARG A 630 27.13 1.36 3.85
N GLN A 631 27.34 0.06 4.07
CA GLN A 631 28.66 -0.54 4.13
C GLN A 631 29.38 -0.46 2.78
N SER A 632 28.69 -0.74 1.67
CA SER A 632 29.24 -0.59 0.31
C SER A 632 29.73 0.83 0.05
N MET A 633 28.90 1.84 0.37
CA MET A 633 29.26 3.25 0.19
C MET A 633 30.42 3.68 1.09
N GLU A 634 30.56 3.11 2.30
CA GLU A 634 31.69 3.39 3.17
C GLU A 634 33.00 2.78 2.65
N VAL A 635 32.94 1.62 2.00
CA VAL A 635 34.10 1.02 1.31
C VAL A 635 34.54 1.90 0.14
N GLU A 636 33.62 2.29 -0.74
CA GLU A 636 33.92 3.18 -1.87
C GLU A 636 34.52 4.52 -1.40
N ARG A 637 33.96 5.09 -0.33
CA ARG A 637 34.48 6.31 0.28
C ARG A 637 35.92 6.14 0.78
N LYS A 638 36.25 4.98 1.36
CA LYS A 638 37.61 4.68 1.83
C LYS A 638 38.58 4.46 0.66
N ASP A 639 38.14 3.76 -0.38
CA ASP A 639 38.95 3.53 -1.58
C ASP A 639 39.28 4.86 -2.27
N ILE A 640 38.28 5.73 -2.44
CA ILE A 640 38.47 7.09 -2.97
C ILE A 640 39.43 7.89 -2.09
N ALA A 641 39.26 7.85 -0.76
CA ALA A 641 40.16 8.54 0.17
C ALA A 641 41.60 8.01 0.11
N GLN A 642 41.77 6.71 -0.12
CA GLN A 642 43.08 6.08 -0.25
C GLN A 642 43.77 6.47 -1.56
N VAL A 643 43.02 6.53 -2.66
CA VAL A 643 43.54 7.03 -3.95
C VAL A 643 44.05 8.46 -3.81
N PHE A 644 43.27 9.36 -3.20
CA PHE A 644 43.73 10.74 -2.97
C PHE A 644 44.97 10.80 -2.07
N LYS A 645 45.06 9.94 -1.06
CA LYS A 645 46.25 9.90 -0.19
C LYS A 645 47.51 9.48 -0.94
N LEU A 646 47.40 8.53 -1.86
CA LEU A 646 48.52 8.11 -2.73
C LEU A 646 48.92 9.23 -3.68
N GLU A 647 47.96 9.88 -4.33
CA GLU A 647 48.21 11.01 -5.23
C GLU A 647 48.89 12.18 -4.52
N ILE A 648 48.46 12.53 -3.30
CA ILE A 648 49.13 13.55 -2.48
C ILE A 648 50.57 13.13 -2.17
N SER A 649 50.81 11.87 -1.82
CA SER A 649 52.16 11.38 -1.49
C SER A 649 53.10 11.46 -2.71
N GLU A 650 52.61 11.11 -3.90
CA GLU A 650 53.37 11.21 -5.14
C GLU A 650 53.67 12.68 -5.51
N LEU A 651 52.69 13.57 -5.34
CA LEU A 651 52.88 15.01 -5.55
C LEU A 651 53.90 15.61 -4.56
N GLU A 652 53.89 15.16 -3.30
CA GLU A 652 54.88 15.56 -2.30
C GLU A 652 56.29 15.06 -2.65
N GLU A 653 56.43 13.84 -3.16
CA GLU A 653 57.71 13.30 -3.63
C GLU A 653 58.23 14.07 -4.86
N ASN A 654 57.37 14.31 -5.85
CA ASN A 654 57.71 15.11 -7.03
C ASN A 654 58.16 16.52 -6.66
N LYS A 655 57.49 17.14 -5.68
CA LYS A 655 57.90 18.43 -5.14
C LYS A 655 59.27 18.35 -4.47
N ALA A 656 59.54 17.34 -3.65
CA ALA A 656 60.83 17.17 -2.99
C ALA A 656 61.97 16.97 -4.00
N GLN A 657 61.74 16.21 -5.08
CA GLN A 657 62.72 16.03 -6.15
C GLN A 657 63.01 17.34 -6.90
N ALA A 658 61.98 18.14 -7.20
CA ALA A 658 62.15 19.45 -7.81
C ALA A 658 62.93 20.42 -6.89
N GLU A 659 62.64 20.42 -5.59
CA GLU A 659 63.37 21.21 -4.59
C GLU A 659 64.86 20.80 -4.52
N GLN A 660 65.15 19.50 -4.62
CA GLN A 660 66.52 18.97 -4.66
C GLN A 660 67.27 19.45 -5.93
N GLN A 661 66.62 19.44 -7.10
CA GLN A 661 67.20 19.94 -8.35
C GLN A 661 67.51 21.43 -8.26
N VAL A 662 66.58 22.23 -7.69
CA VAL A 662 66.80 23.66 -7.47
C VAL A 662 67.99 23.90 -6.53
N LYS A 663 68.12 23.09 -5.48
CA LYS A 663 69.26 23.18 -4.55
C LYS A 663 70.59 22.88 -5.25
N GLN A 664 70.65 21.82 -6.06
CA GLN A 664 71.83 21.48 -6.84
C GLN A 664 72.21 22.60 -7.83
N LEU A 665 71.23 23.16 -8.54
CA LEU A 665 71.47 24.28 -9.44
C LEU A 665 72.01 25.52 -8.71
N LYS A 666 71.46 25.83 -7.52
CA LYS A 666 71.97 26.93 -6.68
C LYS A 666 73.41 26.68 -6.23
N GLU A 667 73.74 25.47 -5.78
CA GLU A 667 75.11 25.12 -5.38
C GLU A 667 76.09 25.18 -6.56
N THR A 668 75.67 24.80 -7.77
CA THR A 668 76.51 24.95 -8.98
C THR A 668 76.70 26.41 -9.38
N LEU A 669 75.67 27.24 -9.23
CA LEU A 669 75.76 28.68 -9.46
C LEU A 669 76.70 29.35 -8.45
N GLU A 670 76.63 28.99 -7.17
CA GLU A 670 77.53 29.50 -6.14
C GLU A 670 78.99 29.07 -6.37
N LYS A 671 79.23 27.85 -6.84
CA LYS A 671 80.57 27.39 -7.24
C LYS A 671 81.13 28.18 -8.43
N LEU A 672 80.32 28.39 -9.47
CA LEU A 672 80.72 29.22 -10.61
C LEU A 672 80.94 30.68 -10.20
N GLN A 673 80.10 31.21 -9.30
CA GLN A 673 80.23 32.58 -8.80
C GLN A 673 81.48 32.78 -7.92
N THR A 674 81.85 31.77 -7.14
CA THR A 674 83.10 31.79 -6.35
C THR A 674 84.35 31.59 -7.21
N GLU A 675 84.30 30.80 -8.28
CA GLU A 675 85.38 30.72 -9.29
C GLU A 675 85.60 32.05 -10.02
N ILE A 676 84.53 32.78 -10.34
CA ILE A 676 84.60 34.13 -10.93
C ILE A 676 85.19 35.15 -9.93
N GLN A 677 84.97 34.98 -8.63
CA GLN A 677 85.52 35.88 -7.59
C GLN A 677 86.97 35.56 -7.18
N HIS A 678 87.43 34.31 -7.31
CA HIS A 678 88.80 33.91 -6.98
C HIS A 678 89.78 34.04 -8.16
N GLY A 679 89.27 34.20 -9.39
CA GLY A 679 90.05 34.49 -10.59
C GLY A 679 90.42 35.96 -10.74
N GLY A 680 91.39 36.44 -9.96
CA GLY A 680 92.20 37.63 -10.32
C GLY A 680 91.65 38.99 -9.87
N GLY A 681 92.28 39.55 -8.84
CA GLY A 681 92.05 40.91 -8.37
C GLY A 681 92.37 41.98 -9.42
N GLY A 682 91.42 42.89 -9.62
CA GLY A 682 91.56 44.11 -10.39
C GLY A 682 90.22 44.82 -10.40
N GLY A 683 90.15 46.00 -9.78
CA GLY A 683 88.91 46.73 -9.52
C GLY A 683 88.00 46.82 -10.75
N TRP A 684 86.82 46.22 -10.63
CA TRP A 684 85.71 46.50 -11.53
C TRP A 684 85.40 47.98 -11.34
N GLY A 685 85.65 48.80 -12.37
CA GLY A 685 85.37 50.23 -12.30
C GLY A 685 83.89 50.44 -11.96
N SER A 686 83.57 51.42 -11.12
CA SER A 686 82.21 51.77 -10.68
C SER A 686 81.21 51.98 -11.83
N GLU A 687 81.70 52.21 -13.05
CA GLU A 687 80.93 52.27 -14.30
C GLU A 687 80.43 50.89 -14.78
N GLN A 688 81.24 49.85 -14.63
CA GLN A 688 80.91 48.49 -15.04
C GLN A 688 80.02 47.82 -13.98
N GLU A 689 80.25 48.12 -12.70
CA GLU A 689 79.36 47.71 -11.62
C GLU A 689 77.99 48.38 -11.71
N ARG A 690 77.91 49.69 -12.04
CA ARG A 690 76.63 50.34 -12.38
C ARG A 690 75.94 49.71 -13.58
N ARG A 691 76.68 49.36 -14.65
CA ARG A 691 76.08 48.68 -15.81
C ARG A 691 75.52 47.31 -15.46
N VAL A 692 76.27 46.51 -14.71
CA VAL A 692 75.79 45.20 -14.22
C VAL A 692 74.58 45.37 -13.30
N GLN A 693 74.56 46.39 -12.43
CA GLN A 693 73.39 46.69 -11.59
C GLN A 693 72.17 47.13 -12.41
N TRP A 694 72.35 47.94 -13.45
CA TRP A 694 71.28 48.34 -14.37
C TRP A 694 70.74 47.14 -15.15
N GLU A 695 71.62 46.32 -15.72
CA GLU A 695 71.24 45.07 -16.41
C GLU A 695 70.54 44.10 -15.45
N ARG A 696 70.99 44.01 -14.20
CA ARG A 696 70.37 43.18 -13.16
C ARG A 696 69.00 43.70 -12.74
N ALA A 697 68.83 45.02 -12.59
CA ALA A 697 67.54 45.62 -12.27
C ALA A 697 66.55 45.49 -13.45
N GLU A 698 67.02 45.59 -14.69
CA GLU A 698 66.22 45.38 -15.89
C GLU A 698 65.80 43.92 -16.03
N LEU A 699 66.70 42.97 -15.77
CA LEU A 699 66.39 41.54 -15.70
C LEU A 699 65.42 41.23 -14.56
N GLU A 700 65.62 41.78 -13.36
CA GLU A 700 64.68 41.62 -12.23
C GLU A 700 63.30 42.21 -12.55
N GLN A 701 63.24 43.34 -13.24
CA GLN A 701 61.97 43.92 -13.69
C GLN A 701 61.31 43.07 -14.78
N ASN A 702 62.09 42.46 -15.68
CA ASN A 702 61.60 41.53 -16.68
C ASN A 702 61.05 40.25 -16.03
N PHE A 703 61.77 39.67 -15.06
CA PHE A 703 61.29 38.52 -14.28
C PHE A 703 60.06 38.86 -13.44
N ALA A 704 60.02 40.02 -12.79
CA ALA A 704 58.82 40.46 -12.06
C ALA A 704 57.60 40.60 -12.99
N ARG A 705 57.82 41.05 -14.24
CA ARG A 705 56.77 41.15 -15.26
C ARG A 705 56.32 39.79 -15.76
N GLU A 706 57.26 38.88 -16.02
CA GLU A 706 56.94 37.50 -16.43
C GLU A 706 56.23 36.73 -15.34
N ILE A 707 56.69 36.82 -14.08
CA ILE A 707 56.01 36.23 -12.92
C ILE A 707 54.60 36.82 -12.79
N GLY A 708 54.46 38.15 -12.92
CA GLY A 708 53.15 38.81 -12.93
C GLY A 708 52.23 38.25 -14.02
N ASN A 709 52.74 38.08 -15.24
CA ASN A 709 51.99 37.52 -16.35
C ASN A 709 51.60 36.04 -16.12
N LEU A 710 52.50 35.23 -15.55
CA LEU A 710 52.22 33.84 -15.17
C LEU A 710 51.16 33.75 -14.07
N VAL A 711 51.25 34.59 -13.04
CA VAL A 711 50.24 34.64 -11.96
C VAL A 711 48.88 35.05 -12.50
N HIS A 712 48.80 36.03 -13.41
CA HIS A 712 47.53 36.40 -14.04
C HIS A 712 46.97 35.28 -14.91
N LYS A 713 47.80 34.58 -15.68
CA LYS A 713 47.38 33.41 -16.49
C LYS A 713 46.87 32.27 -15.60
N LEU A 714 47.63 31.88 -14.58
CA LEU A 714 47.24 30.83 -13.65
C LEU A 714 45.99 31.21 -12.86
N SER A 715 45.82 32.48 -12.48
CA SER A 715 44.59 32.95 -11.84
C SER A 715 43.40 32.86 -12.80
N ALA A 716 43.57 33.25 -14.06
CA ALA A 716 42.50 33.15 -15.05
C ALA A 716 42.12 31.69 -15.36
N GLU A 717 43.11 30.80 -15.47
CA GLU A 717 42.88 29.36 -15.62
C GLU A 717 42.20 28.75 -14.40
N LYS A 718 42.59 29.16 -13.19
CA LYS A 718 41.95 28.75 -11.95
C LYS A 718 40.49 29.20 -11.91
N ASP A 719 40.22 30.48 -12.18
CA ASP A 719 38.85 31.02 -12.17
C ASP A 719 37.99 30.35 -13.27
N GLN A 720 38.59 30.02 -14.41
CA GLN A 720 37.94 29.26 -15.47
C GLN A 720 37.58 27.83 -15.02
N LEU A 721 38.52 27.11 -14.39
CA LEU A 721 38.27 25.76 -13.89
C LEU A 721 37.26 25.74 -12.73
N GLU A 722 37.30 26.74 -11.84
CA GLU A 722 36.28 26.91 -10.79
C GLU A 722 34.90 27.14 -11.42
N ALA A 723 34.78 27.96 -12.46
CA ALA A 723 33.53 28.18 -13.18
C ALA A 723 33.04 26.92 -13.93
N GLU A 724 33.93 26.17 -14.56
CA GLU A 724 33.60 24.90 -15.23
C GLU A 724 33.14 23.83 -14.22
N LEU A 725 33.79 23.72 -13.07
CA LEU A 725 33.40 22.82 -11.99
C LEU A 725 32.03 23.22 -11.41
N GLN A 726 31.82 24.51 -11.17
CA GLN A 726 30.55 25.04 -10.68
C GLN A 726 29.41 24.71 -11.67
N LEU A 727 29.65 24.90 -12.98
CA LEU A 727 28.68 24.57 -14.02
C LEU A 727 28.37 23.06 -14.05
N LYS A 728 29.39 22.20 -13.90
CA LYS A 728 29.18 20.75 -13.83
C LYS A 728 28.38 20.34 -12.60
N LEU A 729 28.67 20.94 -11.43
CA LEU A 729 27.90 20.69 -10.22
C LEU A 729 26.45 21.14 -10.40
N ASP A 730 26.21 22.31 -10.98
CA ASP A 730 24.85 22.80 -11.27
C ASP A 730 24.11 21.88 -12.26
N GLN A 731 24.82 21.33 -13.26
CA GLN A 731 24.26 20.32 -14.17
C GLN A 731 23.91 19.01 -13.45
N GLU A 732 24.78 18.50 -12.59
CA GLU A 732 24.53 17.27 -11.81
C GLU A 732 23.37 17.47 -10.82
N VAL A 733 23.30 18.60 -10.13
CA VAL A 733 22.18 18.95 -9.24
C VAL A 733 20.87 19.04 -10.03
N MET A 734 20.90 19.61 -11.24
CA MET A 734 19.73 19.62 -12.12
C MET A 734 19.32 18.21 -12.57
N LEU A 735 20.27 17.34 -12.90
CA LEU A 735 19.99 15.95 -13.26
C LEU A 735 19.39 15.17 -12.10
N VAL A 736 19.93 15.30 -10.89
CA VAL A 736 19.39 14.65 -9.69
C VAL A 736 17.97 15.15 -9.41
N ARG A 737 17.72 16.47 -9.47
CA ARG A 737 16.37 17.03 -9.31
C ARG A 737 15.40 16.52 -10.37
N LEU A 738 15.83 16.39 -11.62
CA LEU A 738 15.00 15.85 -12.69
C LEU A 738 14.67 14.37 -12.46
N GLU A 739 15.64 13.59 -11.99
CA GLU A 739 15.44 12.17 -11.69
C GLU A 739 14.56 11.96 -10.45
N GLU A 740 14.70 12.81 -9.43
CA GLU A 740 13.85 12.84 -8.24
C GLU A 740 12.40 13.17 -8.63
N VAL A 741 12.18 14.21 -9.44
CA VAL A 741 10.85 14.56 -9.98
C VAL A 741 10.30 13.45 -10.88
N ARG A 742 11.12 12.74 -11.64
CA ARG A 742 10.68 11.58 -12.44
C ARG A 742 10.26 10.41 -11.54
N SER A 743 11.01 10.14 -10.48
CA SER A 743 10.67 9.09 -9.52
C SER A 743 9.37 9.42 -8.77
N GLU A 744 9.19 10.68 -8.37
CA GLU A 744 7.95 11.16 -7.74
C GLU A 744 6.77 11.06 -8.71
N ASN A 745 6.96 11.45 -9.98
CA ASN A 745 5.93 11.28 -11.01
C ASN A 745 5.59 9.80 -11.23
N GLY A 746 6.57 8.91 -11.23
CA GLY A 746 6.35 7.46 -11.31
C GLY A 746 5.52 6.94 -10.13
N ALA A 747 5.89 7.31 -8.90
CA ALA A 747 5.16 6.92 -7.70
C ALA A 747 3.73 7.50 -7.65
N LEU A 748 3.54 8.74 -8.11
CA LEU A 748 2.22 9.35 -8.23
C LEU A 748 1.38 8.65 -9.29
N GLN A 749 1.99 8.21 -10.40
CA GLN A 749 1.33 7.50 -11.48
C GLN A 749 0.92 6.08 -11.06
N GLU A 750 1.75 5.38 -10.30
CA GLU A 750 1.40 4.11 -9.65
C GLU A 750 0.25 4.29 -8.67
N ARG A 751 0.31 5.31 -7.80
CA ARG A 751 -0.76 5.60 -6.84
C ARG A 751 -2.07 5.97 -7.53
N LEU A 752 -2.00 6.71 -8.64
CA LEU A 752 -3.16 6.99 -9.49
C LEU A 752 -3.74 5.70 -10.08
N SER A 753 -2.90 4.77 -10.55
CA SER A 753 -3.37 3.49 -11.09
C SER A 753 -4.08 2.63 -10.03
N VAL A 754 -3.56 2.60 -8.81
CA VAL A 754 -4.19 1.88 -7.69
C VAL A 754 -5.52 2.53 -7.32
N LEU A 755 -5.58 3.86 -7.20
CA LEU A 755 -6.83 4.57 -6.93
C LEU A 755 -7.85 4.38 -8.05
N GLN A 756 -7.43 4.37 -9.31
CA GLN A 756 -8.32 4.07 -10.45
C GLN A 756 -8.88 2.65 -10.36
N GLN A 757 -8.05 1.67 -9.99
CA GLN A 757 -8.50 0.30 -9.79
C GLN A 757 -9.47 0.18 -8.60
N GLU A 758 -9.21 0.87 -7.50
CA GLU A 758 -10.12 0.91 -6.34
C GLU A 758 -11.46 1.55 -6.70
N VAL A 759 -11.47 2.65 -7.45
CA VAL A 759 -12.70 3.29 -7.93
C VAL A 759 -13.47 2.32 -8.82
N GLN A 760 -12.82 1.64 -9.77
CA GLN A 760 -13.48 0.65 -10.63
C GLN A 760 -14.10 -0.50 -9.82
N ASN A 761 -13.38 -1.01 -8.81
CA ASN A 761 -13.89 -2.06 -7.93
C ASN A 761 -15.11 -1.59 -7.12
N LEU A 762 -15.08 -0.35 -6.63
CA LEU A 762 -16.19 0.26 -5.89
C LEU A 762 -17.40 0.49 -6.80
N GLU A 763 -17.18 0.94 -8.05
CA GLU A 763 -18.24 1.08 -9.05
C GLU A 763 -18.92 -0.26 -9.36
N ASP A 764 -18.13 -1.31 -9.53
CA ASP A 764 -18.66 -2.67 -9.73
C ASP A 764 -19.48 -3.16 -8.54
N ASP A 765 -19.03 -2.87 -7.31
CA ASP A 765 -19.75 -3.24 -6.11
C ASP A 765 -21.02 -2.41 -5.90
N VAL A 766 -21.02 -1.12 -6.24
CA VAL A 766 -22.21 -0.27 -6.29
C VAL A 766 -23.18 -0.80 -7.34
N ALA A 767 -22.71 -1.17 -8.53
CA ALA A 767 -23.54 -1.75 -9.58
C ALA A 767 -24.16 -3.08 -9.13
N LYS A 768 -23.40 -3.96 -8.47
CA LYS A 768 -23.93 -5.21 -7.88
C LYS A 768 -24.98 -4.93 -6.81
N LYS A 769 -24.74 -3.96 -5.92
CA LYS A 769 -25.71 -3.58 -4.88
C LYS A 769 -26.99 -2.98 -5.47
N ARG A 770 -26.88 -2.14 -6.51
CA ARG A 770 -28.02 -1.59 -7.24
C ARG A 770 -28.88 -2.68 -7.87
N ARG A 771 -28.26 -3.65 -8.56
CA ARG A 771 -29.00 -4.81 -9.13
C ARG A 771 -29.73 -5.62 -8.05
N LYS A 772 -29.08 -5.85 -6.89
CA LYS A 772 -29.71 -6.56 -5.76
C LYS A 772 -30.89 -5.77 -5.20
N LEU A 773 -30.76 -4.45 -5.06
CA LEU A 773 -31.84 -3.58 -4.61
C LEU A 773 -33.03 -3.65 -5.58
N ASP A 774 -32.78 -3.53 -6.88
CA ASP A 774 -33.82 -3.62 -7.91
C ASP A 774 -34.52 -5.00 -7.89
N GLU A 775 -33.78 -6.09 -7.70
CA GLU A 775 -34.36 -7.44 -7.59
C GLU A 775 -35.24 -7.55 -6.34
N THR A 776 -34.78 -7.08 -5.19
CA THR A 776 -35.59 -7.07 -3.96
C THR A 776 -36.83 -6.19 -4.10
N GLN A 777 -36.74 -5.07 -4.82
CA GLN A 777 -37.88 -4.20 -5.08
C GLN A 777 -38.91 -4.88 -5.98
N ARG A 778 -38.47 -5.59 -7.04
CA ARG A 778 -39.35 -6.41 -7.89
C ARG A 778 -39.99 -7.57 -7.12
N GLU A 779 -39.28 -8.18 -6.17
CA GLU A 779 -39.86 -9.19 -5.28
C GLU A 779 -40.90 -8.60 -4.33
N HIS A 780 -40.65 -7.40 -3.79
CA HIS A 780 -41.61 -6.68 -2.96
C HIS A 780 -42.87 -6.28 -3.74
N GLU A 781 -42.71 -5.80 -4.98
CA GLU A 781 -43.84 -5.49 -5.88
C GLU A 781 -44.65 -6.75 -6.19
N ARG A 782 -44.00 -7.86 -6.56
CA ARG A 782 -44.67 -9.15 -6.76
C ARG A 782 -45.43 -9.63 -5.52
N SER A 783 -44.81 -9.50 -4.34
CA SER A 783 -45.43 -9.88 -3.07
C SER A 783 -46.66 -9.01 -2.76
N ARG A 784 -46.57 -7.71 -3.04
CA ARG A 784 -47.69 -6.77 -2.86
C ARG A 784 -48.85 -7.09 -3.81
N GLU A 785 -48.56 -7.38 -5.08
CA GLU A 785 -49.57 -7.79 -6.05
C GLU A 785 -50.26 -9.11 -5.67
N GLU A 786 -49.53 -10.05 -5.09
CA GLU A 786 -50.07 -11.29 -4.53
C GLU A 786 -50.95 -11.05 -3.30
N GLU A 787 -50.50 -10.19 -2.37
CA GLU A 787 -51.30 -9.80 -1.20
C GLU A 787 -52.60 -9.12 -1.63
N GLU A 788 -52.55 -8.18 -2.57
CA GLU A 788 -53.76 -7.55 -3.11
C GLU A 788 -54.68 -8.55 -3.82
N ARG A 789 -54.12 -9.56 -4.52
CA ARG A 789 -54.92 -10.65 -5.10
C ARG A 789 -55.63 -11.46 -4.01
N LEU A 790 -54.91 -11.83 -2.96
CA LEU A 790 -55.47 -12.58 -1.84
C LEU A 790 -56.54 -11.77 -1.10
N ILE A 791 -56.35 -10.46 -0.89
CA ILE A 791 -57.36 -9.58 -0.28
C ILE A 791 -58.64 -9.56 -1.12
N ARG A 792 -58.52 -9.45 -2.46
CA ARG A 792 -59.68 -9.47 -3.36
C ARG A 792 -60.42 -10.82 -3.34
N GLU A 793 -59.69 -11.93 -3.27
CA GLU A 793 -60.31 -13.26 -3.13
C GLU A 793 -60.97 -13.42 -1.75
N ASN A 794 -60.34 -12.92 -0.69
CA ASN A 794 -60.88 -13.01 0.67
C ASN A 794 -62.14 -12.16 0.82
N SER A 795 -62.18 -10.95 0.24
CA SER A 795 -63.40 -10.13 0.20
C SER A 795 -64.51 -10.85 -0.56
N ARG A 796 -64.20 -11.50 -1.69
CA ARG A 796 -65.16 -12.27 -2.46
C ARG A 796 -65.71 -13.46 -1.68
N CYS A 797 -64.84 -14.26 -1.04
CA CYS A 797 -65.25 -15.36 -0.19
C CYS A 797 -66.14 -14.88 0.98
N ARG A 798 -65.81 -13.73 1.57
CA ARG A 798 -66.59 -13.14 2.66
C ARG A 798 -67.99 -12.70 2.19
N GLU A 799 -68.10 -12.12 1.01
CA GLU A 799 -69.39 -11.80 0.39
C GLU A 799 -70.21 -13.07 0.12
N GLU A 800 -69.60 -14.11 -0.46
CA GLU A 800 -70.26 -15.40 -0.69
C GLU A 800 -70.78 -16.03 0.61
N VAL A 801 -69.99 -15.98 1.69
CA VAL A 801 -70.40 -16.44 3.02
C VAL A 801 -71.58 -15.63 3.55
N LEU A 802 -71.60 -14.31 3.38
CA LEU A 802 -72.72 -13.46 3.80
C LEU A 802 -74.01 -13.79 3.02
N VAL A 803 -73.90 -14.04 1.71
CA VAL A 803 -75.04 -14.45 0.87
C VAL A 803 -75.57 -15.82 1.30
N LEU A 804 -74.69 -16.79 1.53
CA LEU A 804 -75.07 -18.13 2.02
C LEU A 804 -75.68 -18.08 3.42
N SER A 805 -75.13 -17.27 4.32
CA SER A 805 -75.67 -16.99 5.65
C SER A 805 -77.09 -16.44 5.57
N SER A 806 -77.30 -15.43 4.73
CA SER A 806 -78.63 -14.81 4.53
C SER A 806 -79.64 -15.82 3.98
N ARG A 807 -79.22 -16.65 3.04
CA ARG A 807 -80.06 -17.73 2.49
C ARG A 807 -80.36 -18.82 3.53
N ASN A 808 -79.39 -19.19 4.37
CA ASN A 808 -79.61 -20.13 5.47
C ASN A 808 -80.60 -19.57 6.51
N LEU A 809 -80.47 -18.29 6.86
CA LEU A 809 -81.41 -17.63 7.77
C LEU A 809 -82.83 -17.63 7.19
N GLN A 810 -82.95 -17.35 5.89
CA GLN A 810 -84.24 -17.39 5.20
C GLN A 810 -84.85 -18.80 5.19
N LEU A 811 -84.08 -19.82 4.81
CA LEU A 811 -84.53 -21.22 4.85
C LEU A 811 -84.88 -21.69 6.28
N SER A 812 -84.16 -21.20 7.28
CA SER A 812 -84.46 -21.48 8.69
C SER A 812 -85.80 -20.87 9.11
N ASN A 813 -86.08 -19.63 8.71
CA ASN A 813 -87.36 -18.97 8.96
C ASN A 813 -88.51 -19.71 8.26
N ASP A 814 -88.34 -20.07 6.99
CA ASP A 814 -89.32 -20.83 6.22
C ASP A 814 -89.60 -22.20 6.88
N ASN A 815 -88.54 -22.91 7.33
CA ASN A 815 -88.68 -24.16 8.07
C ASN A 815 -89.41 -23.97 9.40
N ALA A 816 -89.15 -22.89 10.13
CA ALA A 816 -89.85 -22.58 11.38
C ALA A 816 -91.33 -22.31 11.13
N GLU A 817 -91.67 -21.59 10.06
CA GLU A 817 -93.06 -21.34 9.64
C GLU A 817 -93.77 -22.64 9.22
N LEU A 818 -93.14 -23.45 8.38
CA LEU A 818 -93.66 -24.75 7.98
C LEU A 818 -93.86 -25.68 9.18
N SER A 819 -92.92 -25.68 10.13
CA SER A 819 -93.03 -26.44 11.37
C SER A 819 -94.18 -25.94 12.25
N ALA A 820 -94.42 -24.63 12.32
CA ALA A 820 -95.54 -24.06 13.05
C ALA A 820 -96.88 -24.41 12.40
N ARG A 821 -96.97 -24.34 11.06
CA ARG A 821 -98.14 -24.79 10.29
C ARG A 821 -98.42 -26.27 10.52
N LEU A 822 -97.39 -27.12 10.46
CA LEU A 822 -97.53 -28.56 10.72
C LEU A 822 -98.00 -28.85 12.15
N ARG A 823 -97.51 -28.11 13.16
CA ARG A 823 -98.03 -28.23 14.54
C ARG A 823 -99.50 -27.82 14.64
N GLY A 824 -99.88 -26.72 14.00
CA GLY A 824 -101.28 -26.29 13.94
C GLY A 824 -102.17 -27.33 13.25
N ASP A 825 -101.72 -27.92 12.14
CA ASP A 825 -102.42 -29.00 11.46
C ASP A 825 -102.53 -30.25 12.36
N GLN A 826 -101.48 -30.63 13.07
CA GLN A 826 -101.51 -31.74 14.05
C GLN A 826 -102.51 -31.48 15.18
N GLU A 827 -102.55 -30.27 15.72
CA GLU A 827 -103.52 -29.86 16.74
C GLU A 827 -104.94 -29.91 16.19
N SER A 828 -105.16 -29.44 14.96
CA SER A 828 -106.47 -29.52 14.30
C SER A 828 -106.93 -30.97 14.10
N VAL A 829 -106.02 -31.86 13.69
CA VAL A 829 -106.29 -33.30 13.57
C VAL A 829 -106.61 -33.89 14.94
N ARG A 830 -105.89 -33.52 16.00
CA ARG A 830 -106.17 -33.97 17.37
C ARG A 830 -107.58 -33.54 17.82
N MET A 831 -107.96 -32.29 17.57
CA MET A 831 -109.29 -31.77 17.88
C MET A 831 -110.39 -32.51 17.08
N LEU A 832 -110.14 -32.81 15.80
CA LEU A 832 -111.08 -33.60 14.99
C LEU A 832 -111.19 -35.05 15.49
N GLN A 833 -110.08 -35.67 15.90
CA GLN A 833 -110.09 -37.00 16.52
C GLN A 833 -110.88 -37.02 17.83
N GLU A 834 -110.72 -35.99 18.67
CA GLU A 834 -111.48 -35.84 19.92
C GLU A 834 -112.98 -35.65 19.64
N ARG A 835 -113.35 -34.81 18.67
CA ARG A 835 -114.75 -34.66 18.23
C ARG A 835 -115.34 -35.94 17.63
N LEU A 836 -114.56 -36.69 16.86
CA LEU A 836 -114.96 -38.01 16.36
C LEU A 836 -115.21 -38.99 17.51
N ALA A 837 -114.38 -38.95 18.56
CA ALA A 837 -114.58 -39.76 19.75
C ALA A 837 -115.83 -39.35 20.54
N THR A 838 -116.11 -38.05 20.69
CA THR A 838 -117.34 -37.59 21.35
C THR A 838 -118.59 -37.97 20.56
N VAL A 839 -118.59 -37.77 19.24
CA VAL A 839 -119.71 -38.19 18.36
C VAL A 839 -119.87 -39.70 18.37
N SER A 840 -118.79 -40.48 18.41
CA SER A 840 -118.87 -41.93 18.56
C SER A 840 -119.52 -42.33 19.88
N LYS A 841 -119.21 -41.62 20.97
CA LYS A 841 -119.81 -41.85 22.29
C LYS A 841 -121.29 -41.45 22.32
N GLU A 842 -121.64 -40.31 21.74
CA GLU A 842 -123.03 -39.87 21.55
C GLU A 842 -123.81 -40.87 20.70
N GLN A 843 -123.21 -41.43 19.65
CA GLN A 843 -123.82 -42.46 18.82
C GLN A 843 -123.98 -43.79 19.58
N GLU A 844 -123.05 -44.15 20.48
CA GLU A 844 -123.20 -45.30 21.37
C GLU A 844 -124.30 -45.09 22.41
N GLU A 845 -124.43 -43.88 22.96
CA GLU A 845 -125.49 -43.47 23.88
C GLU A 845 -126.86 -43.42 23.16
N GLU A 846 -126.93 -42.91 21.92
CA GLU A 846 -128.12 -43.01 21.05
C GLU A 846 -128.44 -44.45 20.69
N ARG A 847 -127.44 -45.29 20.41
CA ARG A 847 -127.67 -46.73 20.21
C ARG A 847 -128.13 -47.40 21.51
N ALA A 848 -127.74 -46.91 22.67
CA ALA A 848 -128.22 -47.39 23.96
C ALA A 848 -129.67 -46.95 24.22
N THR A 849 -130.05 -45.72 23.89
CA THR A 849 -131.44 -45.24 24.00
C THR A 849 -132.35 -45.87 22.94
N VAL A 850 -131.85 -46.17 21.74
CA VAL A 850 -132.57 -46.99 20.73
C VAL A 850 -132.73 -48.43 21.20
N ARG A 851 -131.74 -49.02 21.91
CA ARG A 851 -131.91 -50.33 22.57
C ARG A 851 -132.94 -50.26 23.70
N GLU A 852 -133.08 -49.13 24.38
CA GLU A 852 -134.10 -48.89 25.42
C GLU A 852 -135.50 -48.66 24.82
N LEU A 853 -135.60 -48.05 23.63
CA LEU A 853 -136.85 -47.87 22.85
C LEU A 853 -137.36 -49.16 22.18
N VAL A 854 -136.50 -50.17 21.99
CA VAL A 854 -136.90 -51.50 21.47
C VAL A 854 -137.56 -52.38 22.53
N LEU A 855 -137.65 -51.95 23.79
CA LEU A 855 -138.33 -52.67 24.88
C LEU A 855 -139.84 -52.35 25.02
N PHE A 856 -140.40 -51.48 24.19
CA PHE A 856 -141.84 -51.15 24.21
C PHE A 856 -142.48 -51.33 22.83
N THR A 857 -142.63 -52.56 22.36
CA THR A 857 -143.85 -53.01 21.64
C THR A 857 -143.95 -54.55 21.70
N PRO A 858 -145.17 -55.13 21.88
CA PRO A 858 -145.32 -56.55 22.17
C PRO A 858 -145.80 -57.34 20.94
N ASP A 859 -145.00 -58.28 20.42
CA ASP A 859 -145.55 -59.51 19.83
C ASP A 859 -144.50 -60.64 19.70
N PRO A 860 -144.68 -61.86 20.25
CA PRO A 860 -143.58 -62.80 20.47
C PRO A 860 -143.32 -63.80 19.34
N VAL A 861 -143.99 -63.72 18.19
CA VAL A 861 -143.92 -64.82 17.18
C VAL A 861 -143.04 -64.47 15.97
N HIS A 862 -142.76 -63.19 15.72
CA HIS A 862 -141.82 -62.75 14.67
C HIS A 862 -140.34 -62.73 15.15
N ASN A 863 -140.13 -62.67 16.47
CA ASN A 863 -138.82 -62.44 17.07
C ASN A 863 -137.88 -63.67 16.98
N TRP A 864 -138.40 -64.90 16.94
CA TRP A 864 -137.54 -66.10 16.86
C TRP A 864 -136.92 -66.31 15.48
N CYS A 865 -137.63 -65.94 14.40
CA CYS A 865 -137.09 -66.03 13.03
C CYS A 865 -136.08 -64.90 12.75
N CYS A 866 -136.32 -63.69 13.26
CA CYS A 866 -135.35 -62.58 13.17
C CYS A 866 -134.11 -62.80 14.05
N LEU A 867 -134.22 -63.42 15.24
CA LEU A 867 -133.06 -63.73 16.08
C LEU A 867 -132.14 -64.80 15.47
N LEU A 868 -132.69 -65.75 14.70
CA LEU A 868 -131.90 -66.75 13.97
C LEU A 868 -131.24 -66.17 12.71
N CYS A 869 -131.88 -65.24 12.00
CA CYS A 869 -131.25 -64.50 10.90
C CYS A 869 -130.17 -63.53 11.43
N LEU A 870 -130.45 -62.78 12.50
CA LEU A 870 -129.49 -61.88 13.15
C LEU A 870 -128.33 -62.63 13.84
N LYS A 871 -128.54 -63.85 14.38
CA LYS A 871 -127.40 -64.68 14.87
C LYS A 871 -126.55 -65.24 13.74
N ARG A 872 -127.13 -65.51 12.57
CA ARG A 872 -126.38 -65.99 11.40
C ARG A 872 -125.62 -64.86 10.71
N ASP A 873 -126.17 -63.65 10.72
CA ASP A 873 -125.50 -62.44 10.23
C ASP A 873 -124.53 -61.83 11.26
N ALA A 874 -124.77 -61.99 12.57
CA ALA A 874 -123.80 -61.66 13.62
C ALA A 874 -122.62 -62.65 13.65
N ALA A 875 -122.83 -63.96 13.38
CA ALA A 875 -121.74 -64.92 13.24
C ALA A 875 -120.91 -64.71 11.96
N ARG A 876 -121.53 -64.16 10.89
CA ARG A 876 -120.81 -63.68 9.69
C ARG A 876 -120.13 -62.33 9.94
N ALA A 877 -120.71 -61.45 10.74
CA ALA A 877 -120.09 -60.18 11.16
C ALA A 877 -118.97 -60.38 12.18
N ASP A 878 -119.01 -61.41 13.04
CA ASP A 878 -117.94 -61.79 13.97
C ASP A 878 -116.81 -62.54 13.25
N SER A 879 -117.10 -63.26 12.16
CA SER A 879 -116.06 -63.76 11.25
C SER A 879 -115.47 -62.65 10.37
N ALA A 880 -116.23 -61.61 10.01
CA ALA A 880 -115.74 -60.44 9.28
C ALA A 880 -115.01 -59.42 10.17
N LEU A 881 -115.40 -59.27 11.44
CA LEU A 881 -114.69 -58.55 12.50
C LEU A 881 -113.52 -59.35 13.04
N GLY A 882 -113.56 -60.69 13.00
CA GLY A 882 -112.42 -61.58 13.24
C GLY A 882 -111.41 -61.52 12.09
N LEU A 883 -111.85 -61.44 10.83
CA LEU A 883 -110.98 -61.20 9.67
C LEU A 883 -110.49 -59.74 9.61
N LEU A 884 -111.26 -58.75 10.07
CA LEU A 884 -110.80 -57.36 10.22
C LEU A 884 -109.91 -57.16 11.45
N HIS A 885 -110.10 -57.89 12.55
CA HIS A 885 -109.17 -57.92 13.69
C HIS A 885 -107.93 -58.74 13.36
N VAL A 886 -108.00 -59.78 12.53
CA VAL A 886 -106.81 -60.48 12.00
C VAL A 886 -106.16 -59.66 10.88
N GLN A 887 -106.88 -58.79 10.16
CA GLN A 887 -106.30 -57.85 9.18
C GLN A 887 -105.80 -56.54 9.83
N GLN A 888 -106.35 -56.11 10.96
CA GLN A 888 -105.82 -55.03 11.83
C GLN A 888 -104.69 -55.55 12.72
N ALA A 889 -104.75 -56.79 13.20
CA ALA A 889 -103.64 -57.46 13.88
C ALA A 889 -102.55 -57.87 12.88
N ALA A 890 -102.87 -58.22 11.62
CA ALA A 890 -101.88 -58.36 10.55
C ALA A 890 -101.35 -56.99 10.08
N ARG A 891 -102.12 -55.90 10.15
CA ARG A 891 -101.60 -54.53 9.96
C ARG A 891 -100.80 -54.01 11.15
N GLN A 892 -101.05 -54.49 12.37
CA GLN A 892 -100.29 -54.14 13.58
C GLN A 892 -99.07 -55.06 13.78
N GLN A 893 -99.09 -56.31 13.31
CA GLN A 893 -97.91 -57.19 13.21
C GLN A 893 -97.12 -57.01 11.88
N GLN A 894 -97.67 -56.36 10.85
CA GLN A 894 -96.88 -55.77 9.74
C GLN A 894 -96.45 -54.31 10.00
N ALA A 895 -96.92 -53.68 11.07
CA ALA A 895 -96.45 -52.34 11.49
C ALA A 895 -95.52 -52.38 12.71
N GLY A 896 -95.45 -53.50 13.43
CA GLY A 896 -94.77 -53.60 14.72
C GLY A 896 -93.36 -54.17 14.75
N ASP A 897 -92.82 -54.75 13.67
CA ASP A 897 -91.43 -55.28 13.74
C ASP A 897 -90.65 -55.29 12.40
N GLY A 898 -91.27 -54.84 11.31
CA GLY A 898 -90.57 -54.63 10.02
C GLY A 898 -90.27 -53.16 9.78
N ARG A 899 -91.27 -52.28 9.89
CA ARG A 899 -91.10 -50.83 9.64
C ARG A 899 -90.45 -50.08 10.78
N GLN A 900 -90.69 -50.47 12.04
CA GLN A 900 -90.01 -49.89 13.19
C GLN A 900 -88.56 -50.36 13.28
N VAL A 901 -88.27 -51.65 12.99
CA VAL A 901 -86.90 -52.14 12.86
C VAL A 901 -86.22 -51.56 11.62
N GLU A 902 -86.88 -51.45 10.45
CA GLU A 902 -86.31 -50.75 9.28
C GLU A 902 -86.20 -49.24 9.47
N GLN A 903 -87.07 -48.58 10.25
CA GLN A 903 -86.92 -47.17 10.61
C GLN A 903 -85.80 -47.00 11.63
N LEU A 904 -85.67 -47.86 12.62
CA LEU A 904 -84.57 -47.85 13.57
C LEU A 904 -83.25 -48.18 12.86
N GLN A 905 -83.25 -49.13 11.92
CA GLN A 905 -82.08 -49.51 11.13
C GLN A 905 -81.73 -48.45 10.08
N ARG A 906 -82.74 -47.75 9.50
CA ARG A 906 -82.51 -46.55 8.68
C ARG A 906 -82.04 -45.36 9.51
N LEU A 907 -82.57 -45.12 10.70
CA LEU A 907 -82.13 -44.06 11.61
C LEU A 907 -80.74 -44.35 12.18
N LEU A 908 -80.40 -45.62 12.37
CA LEU A 908 -79.07 -46.05 12.84
C LEU A 908 -78.05 -46.02 11.70
N LEU A 909 -78.44 -46.36 10.46
CA LEU A 909 -77.64 -46.14 9.24
C LEU A 909 -77.50 -44.65 8.90
N GLU A 910 -78.54 -43.84 9.06
CA GLU A 910 -78.47 -42.38 8.92
C GLU A 910 -77.65 -41.77 10.05
N GLY A 911 -77.77 -42.29 11.27
CA GLY A 911 -76.93 -41.92 12.42
C GLY A 911 -75.46 -42.26 12.17
N GLN A 912 -75.17 -43.46 11.64
CA GLN A 912 -73.83 -43.85 11.21
C GLN A 912 -73.33 -42.97 10.07
N ARG A 913 -74.12 -42.72 9.03
CA ARG A 913 -73.73 -41.83 7.92
C ARG A 913 -73.47 -40.41 8.41
N ARG A 914 -74.31 -39.88 9.30
CA ARG A 914 -74.14 -38.56 9.93
C ARG A 914 -72.88 -38.53 10.79
N SER A 915 -72.63 -39.59 11.56
CA SER A 915 -71.40 -39.74 12.35
C SER A 915 -70.17 -39.82 11.45
N GLN A 916 -70.24 -40.53 10.32
CA GLN A 916 -69.17 -40.63 9.33
C GLN A 916 -68.90 -39.26 8.71
N THR A 917 -69.94 -38.55 8.26
CA THR A 917 -69.79 -37.20 7.72
C THR A 917 -69.24 -36.22 8.75
N LEU A 918 -69.61 -36.35 10.03
CA LEU A 918 -69.08 -35.53 11.11
C LEU A 918 -67.60 -35.85 11.37
N GLU A 919 -67.23 -37.13 11.43
CA GLU A 919 -65.82 -37.55 11.51
C GLU A 919 -65.00 -37.07 10.32
N ASP A 920 -65.54 -37.15 9.11
CA ASP A 920 -64.86 -36.69 7.90
C ASP A 920 -64.72 -35.16 7.90
N THR A 921 -65.73 -34.41 8.34
CA THR A 921 -65.60 -32.95 8.53
C THR A 921 -64.63 -32.58 9.63
N LEU A 922 -64.57 -33.31 10.75
CA LEU A 922 -63.61 -33.08 11.82
C LEU A 922 -62.18 -33.41 11.38
N LYS A 923 -61.98 -34.48 10.60
CA LYS A 923 -60.70 -34.82 9.98
C LYS A 923 -60.28 -33.73 8.99
N LEU A 924 -61.20 -33.26 8.14
CA LEU A 924 -60.93 -32.19 7.18
C LEU A 924 -60.58 -30.88 7.90
N GLN A 925 -61.28 -30.56 8.99
CA GLN A 925 -61.02 -29.36 9.79
C GLN A 925 -59.68 -29.46 10.56
N ALA A 926 -59.34 -30.64 11.09
CA ALA A 926 -58.04 -30.89 11.71
C ALA A 926 -56.90 -30.83 10.68
N GLN A 927 -57.14 -31.33 9.47
CA GLN A 927 -56.18 -31.25 8.37
C GLN A 927 -56.01 -29.81 7.89
N GLN A 928 -57.09 -29.02 7.81
CA GLN A 928 -57.02 -27.59 7.53
C GLN A 928 -56.30 -26.81 8.63
N SER A 929 -56.55 -27.11 9.91
CA SER A 929 -55.83 -26.44 11.01
C SER A 929 -54.34 -26.80 11.01
N SER A 930 -54.00 -28.06 10.69
CA SER A 930 -52.61 -28.52 10.53
C SER A 930 -51.91 -27.79 9.40
N VAL A 931 -52.54 -27.66 8.23
CA VAL A 931 -51.95 -26.94 7.09
C VAL A 931 -51.78 -25.45 7.39
N MET A 932 -52.77 -24.82 8.04
CA MET A 932 -52.64 -23.43 8.48
C MET A 932 -51.50 -23.25 9.48
N GLN A 933 -51.38 -24.16 10.45
CA GLN A 933 -50.30 -24.10 11.46
C GLN A 933 -48.92 -24.29 10.83
N GLU A 934 -48.78 -25.20 9.87
CA GLU A 934 -47.53 -25.40 9.12
C GLU A 934 -47.16 -24.18 8.26
N GLN A 935 -48.16 -23.48 7.69
CA GLN A 935 -47.95 -22.21 6.99
C GLN A 935 -47.49 -21.10 7.94
N TYR A 936 -48.09 -20.99 9.13
CA TYR A 936 -47.63 -20.03 10.15
C TYR A 936 -46.22 -20.33 10.65
N GLU A 937 -45.86 -21.61 10.83
CA GLU A 937 -44.50 -22.00 11.21
C GLU A 937 -43.49 -21.68 10.10
N LYS A 938 -43.81 -21.93 8.83
CA LYS A 938 -42.96 -21.54 7.69
C LYS A 938 -42.80 -20.02 7.59
N ALA A 939 -43.86 -19.26 7.78
CA ALA A 939 -43.80 -17.79 7.79
C ALA A 939 -42.95 -17.28 8.96
N ALA A 940 -43.12 -17.85 10.16
CA ALA A 940 -42.33 -17.49 11.34
C ALA A 940 -40.84 -17.86 11.18
N ALA A 941 -40.53 -19.00 10.55
CA ALA A 941 -39.16 -19.38 10.24
C ALA A 941 -38.51 -18.43 9.22
N SER A 942 -39.23 -18.06 8.16
CA SER A 942 -38.76 -17.09 7.16
C SER A 942 -38.52 -15.69 7.77
N LEU A 943 -39.40 -15.24 8.66
CA LEU A 943 -39.21 -14.00 9.42
C LEU A 943 -37.97 -14.06 10.32
N ARG A 944 -37.75 -15.17 11.05
CA ARG A 944 -36.55 -15.36 11.88
C ARG A 944 -35.27 -15.32 11.06
N GLN A 945 -35.26 -16.00 9.91
CA GLN A 945 -34.12 -15.98 9.01
C GLN A 945 -33.83 -14.57 8.48
N ARG A 946 -34.87 -13.81 8.10
CA ARG A 946 -34.70 -12.41 7.68
C ARG A 946 -34.19 -11.52 8.81
N THR A 947 -34.60 -11.73 10.05
CA THR A 947 -34.08 -10.96 11.19
C THR A 947 -32.61 -11.27 11.46
N GLU A 948 -32.20 -12.54 11.36
CA GLU A 948 -30.79 -12.95 11.50
C GLU A 948 -29.93 -12.39 10.36
N ASP A 949 -30.43 -12.41 9.12
CA ASP A 949 -29.77 -11.80 7.96
C ASP A 949 -29.61 -10.28 8.10
N LEU A 950 -30.58 -9.60 8.72
CA LEU A 950 -30.49 -8.16 8.99
C LEU A 950 -29.53 -7.87 10.13
N GLU A 951 -29.51 -8.67 11.20
CA GLU A 951 -28.55 -8.54 12.30
C GLU A 951 -27.11 -8.75 11.82
N THR A 952 -26.86 -9.76 10.98
CA THR A 952 -25.53 -10.00 10.41
C THR A 952 -25.09 -8.85 9.51
N LYS A 953 -25.98 -8.31 8.66
CA LYS A 953 -25.70 -7.11 7.86
C LYS A 953 -25.44 -5.87 8.71
N LEU A 954 -26.24 -5.66 9.76
CA LEU A 954 -26.07 -4.55 10.70
C LEU A 954 -24.72 -4.65 11.42
N ASN A 955 -24.34 -5.86 11.87
CA ASN A 955 -23.05 -6.11 12.51
C ASN A 955 -21.88 -5.89 11.54
N GLY A 956 -22.03 -6.31 10.27
CA GLY A 956 -21.04 -6.03 9.22
C GLY A 956 -20.87 -4.53 8.98
N VAL A 957 -21.97 -3.78 8.85
CA VAL A 957 -21.94 -2.32 8.70
C VAL A 957 -21.31 -1.64 9.92
N ARG A 958 -21.64 -2.09 11.13
CA ARG A 958 -21.07 -1.58 12.38
C ARG A 958 -19.57 -1.83 12.46
N SER A 959 -19.10 -3.00 12.03
CA SER A 959 -17.68 -3.35 11.99
C SER A 959 -16.91 -2.46 11.01
N VAL A 960 -17.43 -2.26 9.79
CA VAL A 960 -16.82 -1.37 8.79
C VAL A 960 -16.79 0.09 9.28
N LEU A 961 -17.89 0.56 9.91
CA LEU A 961 -17.93 1.90 10.52
C LEU A 961 -16.88 2.03 11.63
N GLN A 962 -16.72 1.02 12.48
CA GLN A 962 -15.73 1.03 13.54
C GLN A 962 -14.30 1.04 12.99
N GLU A 963 -14.04 0.27 11.92
CA GLU A 963 -12.76 0.28 11.22
C GLU A 963 -12.47 1.65 10.59
N LYS A 964 -13.46 2.28 9.95
CA LYS A 964 -13.32 3.63 9.37
C LYS A 964 -13.08 4.69 10.44
N VAL A 965 -13.74 4.59 11.59
CA VAL A 965 -13.47 5.46 12.74
C VAL A 965 -12.04 5.26 13.25
N GLN A 966 -11.55 4.02 13.30
CA GLN A 966 -10.17 3.76 13.72
C GLN A 966 -9.14 4.30 12.70
N GLN A 967 -9.38 4.10 11.41
CA GLN A 967 -8.55 4.67 10.33
C GLN A 967 -8.47 6.20 10.43
N LEU A 968 -9.60 6.88 10.66
CA LEU A 968 -9.63 8.33 10.84
C LEU A 968 -8.87 8.79 12.10
N LYS A 969 -8.96 8.04 13.21
CA LYS A 969 -8.18 8.32 14.43
C LYS A 969 -6.68 8.19 14.17
N ASP A 970 -6.27 7.10 13.52
CA ASP A 970 -4.86 6.86 13.20
C ASP A 970 -4.32 7.94 12.26
N GLN A 971 -5.11 8.35 11.27
CA GLN A 971 -4.77 9.44 10.36
C GLN A 971 -4.62 10.78 11.11
N LEU A 972 -5.48 11.05 12.10
CA LEU A 972 -5.41 12.26 12.93
C LEU A 972 -4.15 12.27 13.82
N THR A 973 -3.77 11.12 14.38
CA THR A 973 -2.50 11.00 15.13
C THR A 973 -1.26 11.15 14.24
N LYS A 974 -1.28 10.59 13.02
CA LYS A 974 -0.21 10.77 12.03
C LYS A 974 -0.09 12.24 11.63
N ASN A 975 -1.21 12.92 11.41
CA ASN A 975 -1.23 14.33 11.05
C ASN A 975 -0.72 15.22 12.22
N ALA A 976 -1.07 14.89 13.46
CA ALA A 976 -0.53 15.56 14.64
C ALA A 976 1.00 15.39 14.76
N LYS A 977 1.53 14.17 14.50
CA LYS A 977 2.98 13.91 14.48
C LYS A 977 3.67 14.69 13.35
N SER A 978 3.11 14.68 12.14
CA SER A 978 3.63 15.46 11.01
C SER A 978 3.64 16.96 11.30
N SER A 979 2.59 17.48 11.96
CA SER A 979 2.52 18.88 12.37
C SER A 979 3.59 19.24 13.41
N SER A 980 3.89 18.32 14.35
CA SER A 980 4.98 18.50 15.31
C SER A 980 6.34 18.53 14.62
N LEU A 981 6.64 17.55 13.76
CA LEU A 981 7.89 17.50 13.01
C LEU A 981 8.08 18.74 12.14
N LEU A 982 7.01 19.22 11.49
CA LEU A 982 7.05 20.45 10.71
C LEU A 982 7.42 21.66 11.59
N LYS A 983 6.85 21.77 12.79
CA LYS A 983 7.23 22.83 13.75
C LYS A 983 8.69 22.73 14.15
N ASP A 984 9.19 21.52 14.42
CA ASP A 984 10.59 21.30 14.80
C ASP A 984 11.54 21.73 13.66
N VAL A 985 11.22 21.37 12.41
CA VAL A 985 11.97 21.83 11.22
C VAL A 985 11.93 23.35 11.05
N TYR A 986 10.77 24.00 11.31
CA TYR A 986 10.70 25.46 11.28
C TYR A 986 11.58 26.11 12.37
N VAL A 987 11.62 25.52 13.56
CA VAL A 987 12.48 26.00 14.66
C VAL A 987 13.95 25.79 14.31
N GLU A 988 14.32 24.64 13.76
CA GLU A 988 15.69 24.35 13.33
C GLU A 988 16.13 25.29 12.19
N ASN A 989 15.28 25.52 11.19
CA ASN A 989 15.55 26.50 10.14
C ASN A 989 15.73 27.92 10.70
N ALA A 990 14.94 28.33 11.69
CA ALA A 990 15.12 29.62 12.35
C ALA A 990 16.47 29.70 13.10
N GLN A 991 16.89 28.62 13.75
CA GLN A 991 18.19 28.53 14.42
C GLN A 991 19.36 28.56 13.42
N LEU A 992 19.24 27.84 12.30
CA LEU A 992 20.22 27.84 11.23
C LEU A 992 20.35 29.23 10.60
N MET A 993 19.24 29.93 10.34
CA MET A 993 19.25 31.31 9.86
C MET A 993 19.94 32.26 10.85
N ALA A 994 19.69 32.11 12.15
CA ALA A 994 20.36 32.90 13.17
C ALA A 994 21.88 32.60 13.23
N ALA A 995 22.26 31.32 13.14
CA ALA A 995 23.66 30.90 13.10
C ALA A 995 24.37 31.46 11.85
N LEU A 996 23.71 31.39 10.69
CA LEU A 996 24.21 31.92 9.43
C LEU A 996 24.44 33.43 9.53
N GLN A 997 23.50 34.18 10.09
CA GLN A 997 23.66 35.62 10.32
C GLN A 997 24.86 35.94 11.23
N VAL A 998 25.10 35.15 12.26
CA VAL A 998 26.28 35.30 13.13
C VAL A 998 27.57 35.00 12.36
N THR A 999 27.58 33.97 11.51
CA THR A 999 28.75 33.65 10.68
C THR A 999 29.05 34.74 9.65
N GLU A 1000 28.03 35.29 8.98
CA GLU A 1000 28.19 36.42 8.05
C GLU A 1000 28.73 37.66 8.77
N GLN A 1001 28.25 37.97 9.98
CA GLN A 1001 28.79 39.10 10.75
C GLN A 1001 30.25 38.89 11.14
N ARG A 1002 30.64 37.65 11.47
CA ARG A 1002 32.04 37.28 11.75
C ARG A 1002 32.90 37.41 10.49
N GLN A 1003 32.42 36.94 9.35
CA GLN A 1003 33.09 37.06 8.06
C GLN A 1003 33.29 38.54 7.69
N LYS A 1004 32.24 39.36 7.71
CA LYS A 1004 32.33 40.82 7.45
C LYS A 1004 33.33 41.51 8.38
N LYS A 1005 33.43 41.07 9.64
CA LYS A 1005 34.42 41.61 10.58
C LYS A 1005 35.85 41.14 10.26
N ALA A 1006 36.01 39.90 9.78
CA ALA A 1006 37.29 39.37 9.32
C ALA A 1006 37.74 40.08 8.04
N GLU A 1007 36.86 40.28 7.06
CA GLU A 1007 37.11 41.03 5.82
C GLU A 1007 37.57 42.45 6.12
N LYS A 1008 36.86 43.18 6.99
CA LYS A 1008 37.29 44.53 7.43
C LYS A 1008 38.68 44.54 8.06
N LYS A 1009 39.03 43.51 8.84
CA LYS A 1009 40.38 43.39 9.40
C LYS A 1009 41.41 43.09 8.32
N ASN A 1010 41.06 42.27 7.33
CA ASN A 1010 41.95 41.90 6.25
C ASN A 1010 42.27 43.10 5.37
N VAL A 1011 41.25 43.87 4.97
CA VAL A 1011 41.42 45.15 4.25
C VAL A 1011 42.30 46.12 5.06
N ALA A 1012 42.08 46.25 6.38
CA ALA A 1012 42.92 47.11 7.22
C ALA A 1012 44.37 46.59 7.36
N LEU A 1013 44.61 45.29 7.23
CA LEU A 1013 45.95 44.71 7.18
C LEU A 1013 46.61 44.96 5.83
N GLU A 1014 45.89 44.80 4.73
CA GLU A 1014 46.35 45.11 3.38
C GLU A 1014 46.74 46.59 3.25
N GLU A 1015 45.94 47.51 3.80
CA GLU A 1015 46.28 48.94 3.85
C GLU A 1015 47.59 49.19 4.64
N LYS A 1016 47.79 48.50 5.76
CA LYS A 1016 49.03 48.60 6.56
C LYS A 1016 50.23 48.02 5.84
N VAL A 1017 50.07 46.86 5.18
CA VAL A 1017 51.11 46.25 4.35
C VAL A 1017 51.46 47.17 3.18
N GLY A 1018 50.45 47.79 2.54
CA GLY A 1018 50.65 48.79 1.50
C GLY A 1018 51.43 50.01 2.00
N ALA A 1019 51.09 50.54 3.19
CA ALA A 1019 51.80 51.65 3.81
C ALA A 1019 53.26 51.28 4.18
N LEU A 1020 53.48 50.07 4.72
CA LEU A 1020 54.83 49.55 5.01
C LEU A 1020 55.65 49.37 3.73
N ASN A 1021 55.07 48.82 2.67
CA ASN A 1021 55.72 48.68 1.37
C ASN A 1021 56.05 50.03 0.72
N LYS A 1022 55.25 51.07 1.00
CA LYS A 1022 55.54 52.44 0.57
C LYS A 1022 56.71 53.03 1.35
N LEU A 1023 56.72 52.88 2.68
CA LEU A 1023 57.85 53.28 3.52
C LEU A 1023 59.15 52.54 3.17
N LEU A 1024 59.09 51.23 2.92
CA LEU A 1024 60.24 50.47 2.44
C LEU A 1024 60.75 50.99 1.10
N ARG A 1025 59.85 51.32 0.16
CA ARG A 1025 60.25 51.96 -1.11
C ARG A 1025 60.88 53.34 -0.95
N GLU A 1026 60.53 54.09 0.09
CA GLU A 1026 61.13 55.41 0.38
C GLU A 1026 62.46 55.29 1.15
N ILE A 1027 62.58 54.31 2.06
CA ILE A 1027 63.76 54.12 2.92
C ILE A 1027 64.88 53.36 2.21
N VAL A 1028 64.56 52.34 1.40
CA VAL A 1028 65.57 51.51 0.72
C VAL A 1028 66.50 52.36 -0.17
N PRO A 1029 66.01 53.31 -0.99
CA PRO A 1029 66.89 54.21 -1.75
C PRO A 1029 67.66 55.20 -0.86
N ALA A 1030 67.08 55.66 0.24
CA ALA A 1030 67.73 56.59 1.17
C ALA A 1030 68.85 55.92 1.98
N ALA A 1031 68.69 54.65 2.34
CA ALA A 1031 69.69 53.83 3.03
C ALA A 1031 70.78 53.30 2.08
N LEU A 1032 70.48 53.14 0.79
CA LEU A 1032 71.47 52.81 -0.25
C LEU A 1032 72.28 54.03 -0.73
N ALA A 1033 71.87 55.25 -0.37
CA ALA A 1033 72.54 56.51 -0.69
C ALA A 1033 73.49 57.03 0.41
N THR A 1034 73.54 56.36 1.55
CA THR A 1034 74.53 56.54 2.63
C THR A 1034 75.52 55.40 2.62
#